data_AF-A0A507AEN2-F1
#
_entry.id   AF-A0A507AEN2-F1
#
_cell.length_a   1.000
_cell.length_b   1.000
_cell.length_c   1.000
_cell.angle_alpha   90.00
_cell.angle_beta   90.00
_cell.angle_gamma   90.00
#
_symmetry.space_group_name_H-M   'P 1'
#
loop_
_entity.id
_entity.type
_entity.pdbx_description
1 polymer ?
#
loop_
_entity_poly.entity_id
_entity_poly.type
_entity_poly.pdbx_seq_one_letter_code
_entity_poly.pdbx_strand_id
1 'polypeptide(L)'
;MTTASQSQISQWQAAAAQKRKAVNDLIPSEWILPRTLPSAQEQQDVTGDYIRQFLTESEIQYTEAEASTILQSIHAGRWKAYEVLRAFCHRAALAHQMTNCLHEIFFEAALAEAKRLDGIFAETGKPVGPLHGLPISLKDQFHVKGVETTMGYVGWIGTFQGQKGTGKEKVFESELVRELRELGALLYCKTSVPHTLMAGETINNIIGYTPNPKNRHLAVGGSSGGEGALLALRGSPLGVGTDIGGSIRIPAAFNGLFGLRPSSGRVPYEGMANSMDGQSSLLSVAGPLAPSAGSLKIFMEAVLETKPWLHDPLVVELPWRDSAFQQALHSSKPMAFGVMYCDGQVSPHPPVTRALKILVETLERLGHKVIEWNPPSHKRIVDIVYDIWTYDGGQDVHKAFSLSGEPVCEQIAQVYGHEPSAEKTASQIAAINVAKRAYQKEYMDYWNSTAKLTGSGEPVVAFIAPAAPFAAARPGKYDYTGYSMFSNGLDYSSVVLPVTHCDLNVDLFDPDYVPLNSLDERVWKSYDAELYDGHPVGLQIIGDMTKDSMARFDTPDEVTVFLTTFVNRGYNQVDTSRMYSPQAPRSSEPRVGATSIKDKLVIDTKVTSNIPSAHTTANVLAEIDASLEALKIKQINIEYLHVPDRGTPFEEACVAMDRAYREGKIEHWGLCSYSAEEVQSIIDICEKHGYVKPSVYQGQYNAIVRGGEKELFPVLRKNGMAFYAFSPAGGGFFAGNHKKASKGGRYDKTASPVAQRPEPLLITLANQSSV
;
A
#
# COMPACT_ATOMS: atom_id res chain seq x y z
N MET A 1 -19.76 -62.19 7.76
CA MET A 1 -19.33 -61.52 6.52
C MET A 1 -20.12 -60.23 6.39
N THR A 2 -19.60 -59.15 6.98
CA THR A 2 -20.13 -57.79 6.83
C THR A 2 -19.26 -57.11 5.78
N THR A 3 -19.83 -56.95 4.59
CA THR A 3 -19.25 -56.19 3.48
C THR A 3 -19.05 -54.75 3.92
N ALA A 4 -17.80 -54.36 4.15
CA ALA A 4 -17.42 -52.95 4.28
C ALA A 4 -17.85 -52.22 3.00
N SER A 5 -18.76 -51.26 3.13
CA SER A 5 -19.12 -50.36 2.03
C SER A 5 -17.87 -49.58 1.63
N GLN A 6 -17.33 -49.85 0.44
CA GLN A 6 -16.41 -48.93 -0.22
C GLN A 6 -17.13 -47.58 -0.33
N SER A 7 -16.70 -46.58 0.44
CA SER A 7 -17.25 -45.23 0.31
C SER A 7 -16.98 -44.75 -1.12
N GLN A 8 -18.02 -44.50 -1.90
CA GLN A 8 -17.88 -43.85 -3.20
C GLN A 8 -17.17 -42.50 -2.99
N ILE A 9 -16.03 -42.30 -3.67
CA ILE A 9 -15.31 -41.03 -3.70
C ILE A 9 -16.27 -39.98 -4.26
N SER A 10 -16.47 -38.87 -3.54
CA SER A 10 -17.37 -37.80 -3.98
C SER A 10 -16.84 -37.13 -5.26
N GLN A 11 -17.71 -36.48 -6.01
CA GLN A 11 -17.32 -35.81 -7.26
C GLN A 11 -16.25 -34.73 -7.05
N TRP A 12 -16.34 -33.94 -5.97
CA TRP A 12 -15.35 -32.92 -5.65
C TRP A 12 -13.99 -33.54 -5.28
N GLN A 13 -13.97 -34.67 -4.56
CA GLN A 13 -12.73 -35.37 -4.21
C GLN A 13 -12.02 -35.88 -5.46
N ALA A 14 -12.78 -36.44 -6.41
CA ALA A 14 -12.24 -36.89 -7.69
C ALA A 14 -11.67 -35.72 -8.51
N ALA A 15 -12.37 -34.59 -8.59
CA ALA A 15 -11.90 -33.40 -9.29
C ALA A 15 -10.63 -32.81 -8.67
N ALA A 16 -10.58 -32.70 -7.34
CA ALA A 16 -9.42 -32.22 -6.60
C ALA A 16 -8.20 -33.15 -6.78
N ALA A 17 -8.40 -34.46 -6.70
CA ALA A 17 -7.35 -35.46 -6.92
C ALA A 17 -6.83 -35.42 -8.37
N GLN A 18 -7.73 -35.28 -9.36
CA GLN A 18 -7.35 -35.13 -10.76
C GLN A 18 -6.53 -33.87 -10.99
N LYS A 19 -6.93 -32.73 -10.41
CA LYS A 19 -6.18 -31.48 -10.49
C LYS A 19 -4.78 -31.61 -9.87
N ARG A 20 -4.70 -32.18 -8.66
CA ARG A 20 -3.42 -32.45 -8.00
C ARG A 20 -2.51 -33.33 -8.84
N LYS A 21 -3.05 -34.39 -9.42
CA LYS A 21 -2.32 -35.26 -10.34
C LYS A 21 -1.82 -34.49 -11.56
N ALA A 22 -2.68 -33.66 -12.18
CA ALA A 22 -2.31 -32.86 -13.34
C ALA A 22 -1.16 -31.87 -13.03
N VAL A 23 -1.11 -31.29 -11.83
CA VAL A 23 0.01 -30.45 -11.39
C VAL A 23 1.28 -31.29 -11.24
N ASN A 24 1.20 -32.44 -10.56
CA ASN A 24 2.37 -33.31 -10.38
C ASN A 24 2.91 -33.90 -11.69
N ASP A 25 2.03 -34.22 -12.64
CA ASP A 25 2.40 -34.74 -13.96
C ASP A 25 3.18 -33.71 -14.81
N LEU A 26 3.15 -32.41 -14.44
CA LEU A 26 3.94 -31.36 -15.09
C LEU A 26 5.39 -31.29 -14.59
N ILE A 27 5.74 -32.04 -13.54
CA ILE A 27 7.14 -32.16 -13.09
C ILE A 27 7.89 -33.06 -14.08
N PRO A 28 8.99 -32.57 -14.69
CA PRO A 28 9.85 -33.41 -15.53
C PRO A 28 10.33 -34.65 -14.78
N SER A 29 10.35 -35.79 -15.48
CA SER A 29 10.67 -37.09 -14.88
C SER A 29 12.04 -37.14 -14.18
N GLU A 30 13.00 -36.38 -14.68
CA GLU A 30 14.35 -36.25 -14.13
C GLU A 30 14.43 -35.39 -12.85
N TRP A 31 13.37 -34.63 -12.53
CA TRP A 31 13.25 -33.79 -11.33
C TRP A 31 12.39 -34.44 -10.24
N ILE A 32 11.87 -35.64 -10.49
CA ILE A 32 11.16 -36.43 -9.48
C ILE A 32 12.17 -36.93 -8.44
N LEU A 33 11.83 -36.80 -7.15
CA LEU A 33 12.68 -37.28 -6.07
C LEU A 33 13.00 -38.77 -6.24
N PRO A 34 14.28 -39.18 -6.16
CA PRO A 34 14.69 -40.56 -6.42
C PRO A 34 14.21 -41.55 -5.33
N ARG A 35 13.76 -41.04 -4.18
CA ARG A 35 13.25 -41.80 -3.04
C ARG A 35 12.04 -41.10 -2.46
N THR A 36 11.17 -41.86 -1.79
CA THR A 36 10.07 -41.31 -1.01
C THR A 36 10.63 -40.35 0.05
N LEU A 37 10.01 -39.18 0.15
CA LEU A 37 10.34 -38.21 1.19
C LEU A 37 10.14 -38.85 2.57
N PRO A 38 11.14 -38.81 3.48
CA PRO A 38 10.98 -39.31 4.84
C PRO A 38 9.83 -38.60 5.57
N SER A 39 9.30 -39.21 6.61
CA SER A 39 8.31 -38.59 7.48
C SER A 39 8.88 -37.34 8.18
N ALA A 40 8.01 -36.43 8.64
CA ALA A 40 8.45 -35.24 9.38
C ALA A 40 9.28 -35.58 10.64
N GLN A 41 8.97 -36.72 11.27
CA GLN A 41 9.71 -37.24 12.42
C GLN A 41 11.15 -37.65 12.07
N GLU A 42 11.37 -38.21 10.88
CA GLU A 42 12.69 -38.66 10.43
C GLU A 42 13.52 -37.50 9.84
N GLN A 43 12.86 -36.53 9.22
CA GLN A 43 13.50 -35.37 8.61
C GLN A 43 12.67 -34.11 8.84
N GLN A 44 12.86 -33.43 9.97
CA GLN A 44 12.06 -32.24 10.29
C GLN A 44 12.33 -31.07 9.34
N ASP A 45 13.60 -30.80 9.07
CA ASP A 45 14.07 -29.67 8.25
C ASP A 45 14.43 -30.16 6.85
N VAL A 46 13.78 -29.63 5.82
CA VAL A 46 14.08 -29.93 4.41
C VAL A 46 14.75 -28.76 3.68
N THR A 47 15.15 -27.71 4.41
CA THR A 47 15.93 -26.57 3.90
C THR A 47 17.43 -26.86 3.85
N GLY A 48 18.21 -25.89 3.36
CA GLY A 48 19.67 -25.93 3.40
C GLY A 48 20.26 -27.20 2.78
N ASP A 49 21.07 -27.91 3.56
CA ASP A 49 21.83 -29.08 3.08
C ASP A 49 20.92 -30.23 2.60
N TYR A 50 19.71 -30.36 3.15
CA TYR A 50 18.81 -31.43 2.73
C TYR A 50 18.34 -31.27 1.28
N ILE A 51 17.88 -30.08 0.88
CA ILE A 51 17.47 -29.88 -0.52
C ILE A 51 18.68 -29.78 -1.47
N ARG A 52 19.82 -29.26 -0.99
CA ARG A 52 21.07 -29.15 -1.78
C ARG A 52 21.58 -30.49 -2.29
N GLN A 53 21.32 -31.60 -1.59
CA GLN A 53 21.77 -32.93 -2.02
C GLN A 53 21.19 -33.37 -3.38
N PHE A 54 20.12 -32.71 -3.85
CA PHE A 54 19.45 -32.99 -5.12
C PHE A 54 19.82 -32.01 -6.23
N LEU A 55 20.71 -31.05 -5.97
CA LEU A 55 21.07 -29.96 -6.88
C LEU A 55 22.54 -30.07 -7.30
N THR A 56 22.86 -29.57 -8.49
CA THR A 56 24.26 -29.37 -8.89
C THR A 56 24.86 -28.14 -8.21
N GLU A 57 26.20 -28.02 -8.18
CA GLU A 57 26.89 -26.83 -7.67
C GLU A 57 26.44 -25.55 -8.39
N SER A 58 26.23 -25.61 -9.71
CA SER A 58 25.73 -24.48 -10.49
C SER A 58 24.29 -24.11 -10.14
N GLU A 59 23.42 -25.09 -9.91
CA GLU A 59 22.04 -24.83 -9.48
C GLU A 59 22.01 -24.18 -8.10
N ILE A 60 22.86 -24.63 -7.17
CA ILE A 60 23.03 -23.99 -5.86
C ILE A 60 23.52 -22.55 -6.03
N GLN A 61 24.54 -22.31 -6.86
CA GLN A 61 25.07 -20.99 -7.14
C GLN A 61 23.99 -20.03 -7.67
N TYR A 62 23.17 -20.46 -8.61
CA TYR A 62 22.11 -19.62 -9.18
C TYR A 62 20.97 -19.37 -8.20
N THR A 63 20.51 -20.42 -7.51
CA THR A 63 19.31 -20.34 -6.66
C THR A 63 19.55 -19.70 -5.30
N GLU A 64 20.80 -19.67 -4.81
CA GLU A 64 21.15 -19.03 -3.53
C GLU A 64 21.69 -17.60 -3.70
N ALA A 65 21.90 -17.15 -4.94
CA ALA A 65 22.24 -15.77 -5.23
C ALA A 65 21.07 -14.82 -4.94
N GLU A 66 21.37 -13.60 -4.48
CA GLU A 66 20.36 -12.55 -4.35
C GLU A 66 19.85 -12.11 -5.73
N ALA A 67 18.60 -11.61 -5.78
CA ALA A 67 18.00 -11.10 -7.01
C ALA A 67 18.87 -10.04 -7.70
N SER A 68 19.53 -9.18 -6.92
CA SER A 68 20.47 -8.17 -7.42
C SER A 68 21.67 -8.79 -8.14
N THR A 69 22.27 -9.85 -7.57
CA THR A 69 23.39 -10.57 -8.16
C THR A 69 22.99 -11.33 -9.42
N ILE A 70 21.80 -11.95 -9.43
CA ILE A 70 21.22 -12.61 -10.59
C ILE A 70 21.09 -11.61 -11.74
N LEU A 71 20.39 -10.50 -11.49
CA LEU A 71 20.19 -9.43 -12.49
C LEU A 71 21.52 -8.87 -13.00
N GLN A 72 22.45 -8.54 -12.11
CA GLN A 72 23.77 -8.02 -12.49
C GLN A 72 24.57 -9.01 -13.34
N SER A 73 24.45 -10.32 -13.09
CA SER A 73 25.18 -11.35 -13.82
C SER A 73 24.56 -11.64 -15.19
N ILE A 74 23.22 -11.63 -15.29
CA ILE A 74 22.52 -11.73 -16.56
C ILE A 74 22.76 -10.49 -17.42
N HIS A 75 22.59 -9.28 -16.86
CA HIS A 75 22.77 -8.02 -17.59
C HIS A 75 24.22 -7.80 -18.06
N ALA A 76 25.19 -8.45 -17.41
CA ALA A 76 26.59 -8.45 -17.84
C ALA A 76 26.96 -9.59 -18.79
N GLY A 77 26.00 -10.43 -19.19
CA GLY A 77 26.21 -11.59 -20.05
C GLY A 77 27.04 -12.71 -19.42
N ARG A 78 27.22 -12.70 -18.08
CA ARG A 78 27.96 -13.76 -17.36
C ARG A 78 27.11 -15.00 -17.16
N TRP A 79 25.81 -14.83 -16.93
CA TRP A 79 24.83 -15.90 -16.78
C TRP A 79 23.75 -15.77 -17.86
N LYS A 80 23.21 -16.90 -18.31
CA LYS A 80 22.05 -16.93 -19.21
C LYS A 80 20.75 -17.04 -18.40
N ALA A 81 19.74 -16.29 -18.80
CA ALA A 81 18.42 -16.33 -18.17
C ALA A 81 17.83 -17.74 -18.21
N TYR A 82 18.03 -18.49 -19.30
CA TYR A 82 17.59 -19.88 -19.41
C TYR A 82 18.21 -20.81 -18.35
N GLU A 83 19.51 -20.71 -18.11
CA GLU A 83 20.23 -21.58 -17.17
C GLU A 83 19.81 -21.28 -15.73
N VAL A 84 19.70 -20.00 -15.40
CA VAL A 84 19.22 -19.53 -14.10
C VAL A 84 17.78 -20.01 -13.88
N LEU A 85 16.87 -19.77 -14.83
CA LEU A 85 15.48 -20.19 -14.70
C LEU A 85 15.36 -21.71 -14.57
N ARG A 86 16.13 -22.49 -15.35
CA ARG A 86 16.09 -23.96 -15.26
C ARG A 86 16.46 -24.46 -13.86
N ALA A 87 17.46 -23.85 -13.23
CA ALA A 87 17.84 -24.18 -11.85
C ALA A 87 16.70 -23.88 -10.85
N PHE A 88 16.03 -22.73 -11.00
CA PHE A 88 14.86 -22.41 -10.17
C PHE A 88 13.67 -23.34 -10.43
N CYS A 89 13.37 -23.70 -11.68
CA CYS A 89 12.33 -24.68 -12.01
C CYS A 89 12.62 -26.05 -11.37
N HIS A 90 13.86 -26.53 -11.42
CA HIS A 90 14.25 -27.78 -10.77
C HIS A 90 14.08 -27.69 -9.25
N ARG A 91 14.60 -26.64 -8.62
CA ARG A 91 14.48 -26.43 -7.16
C ARG A 91 13.02 -26.23 -6.72
N ALA A 92 12.19 -25.58 -7.52
CA ALA A 92 10.75 -25.45 -7.27
C ALA A 92 10.00 -26.78 -7.38
N ALA A 93 10.38 -27.66 -8.33
CA ALA A 93 9.81 -29.01 -8.42
C ALA A 93 10.15 -29.86 -7.19
N LEU A 94 11.40 -29.77 -6.68
CA LEU A 94 11.80 -30.41 -5.44
C LEU A 94 11.01 -29.85 -4.25
N ALA A 95 10.90 -28.52 -4.16
CA ALA A 95 10.15 -27.86 -3.10
C ALA A 95 8.68 -28.30 -3.08
N HIS A 96 8.03 -28.40 -4.25
CA HIS A 96 6.66 -28.88 -4.36
C HIS A 96 6.51 -30.31 -3.84
N GLN A 97 7.41 -31.22 -4.22
CA GLN A 97 7.37 -32.60 -3.73
C GLN A 97 7.62 -32.71 -2.21
N MET A 98 8.31 -31.72 -1.62
CA MET A 98 8.58 -31.67 -0.18
C MET A 98 7.46 -31.03 0.65
N THR A 99 6.68 -30.12 0.06
CA THR A 99 5.80 -29.22 0.83
C THR A 99 4.43 -28.95 0.18
N ASN A 100 4.12 -29.44 -1.01
CA ASN A 100 2.91 -29.09 -1.76
C ASN A 100 2.76 -27.60 -2.09
N CYS A 101 3.86 -26.83 -2.17
CA CYS A 101 3.81 -25.37 -2.26
C CYS A 101 3.30 -24.75 -3.58
N LEU A 102 2.88 -25.54 -4.58
CA LEU A 102 2.52 -25.07 -5.93
C LEU A 102 1.09 -25.47 -6.29
N HIS A 103 0.34 -24.55 -6.88
CA HIS A 103 -0.95 -24.80 -7.53
C HIS A 103 -0.82 -25.01 -9.03
N GLU A 104 0.16 -24.38 -9.67
CA GLU A 104 0.37 -24.49 -11.11
C GLU A 104 1.86 -24.50 -11.44
N ILE A 105 2.22 -25.30 -12.43
CA ILE A 105 3.57 -25.39 -13.00
C ILE A 105 3.47 -25.06 -14.49
N PHE A 106 4.31 -24.15 -14.98
CA PHE A 106 4.39 -23.81 -16.40
C PHE A 106 5.84 -23.56 -16.83
N PHE A 107 6.73 -24.43 -16.34
CA PHE A 107 8.18 -24.37 -16.55
C PHE A 107 8.56 -24.36 -18.03
N GLU A 108 7.90 -25.18 -18.86
CA GLU A 108 8.21 -25.26 -20.30
C GLU A 108 7.99 -23.91 -21.01
N ALA A 109 6.84 -23.27 -20.77
CA ALA A 109 6.53 -21.96 -21.33
C ALA A 109 7.49 -20.88 -20.82
N ALA A 110 7.85 -20.92 -19.53
CA ALA A 110 8.80 -19.99 -18.94
C ALA A 110 10.22 -20.17 -19.51
N LEU A 111 10.66 -21.41 -19.71
CA LEU A 111 11.96 -21.75 -20.31
C LEU A 111 12.05 -21.35 -21.78
N ALA A 112 10.95 -21.47 -22.53
CA ALA A 112 10.88 -20.95 -23.90
C ALA A 112 11.02 -19.41 -23.92
N GLU A 113 10.38 -18.72 -22.99
CA GLU A 113 10.50 -17.26 -22.84
C GLU A 113 11.93 -16.84 -22.43
N ALA A 114 12.57 -17.58 -21.52
CA ALA A 114 13.95 -17.34 -21.14
C ALA A 114 14.92 -17.44 -22.33
N LYS A 115 14.74 -18.45 -23.21
CA LYS A 115 15.51 -18.54 -24.46
C LYS A 115 15.29 -17.34 -25.38
N ARG A 116 14.05 -16.83 -25.46
CA ARG A 116 13.72 -15.65 -26.24
C ARG A 116 14.43 -14.40 -25.69
N LEU A 117 14.41 -14.22 -24.37
CA LEU A 117 15.12 -13.13 -23.70
C LEU A 117 16.63 -13.20 -23.92
N ASP A 118 17.24 -14.38 -23.76
CA ASP A 118 18.66 -14.62 -24.05
C ASP A 118 19.00 -14.28 -25.52
N GLY A 119 18.13 -14.64 -26.47
CA GLY A 119 18.28 -14.31 -27.89
C GLY A 119 18.27 -12.80 -28.15
N ILE A 120 17.32 -12.07 -27.56
CA ILE A 120 17.26 -10.60 -27.67
C ILE A 120 18.50 -9.96 -27.05
N PHE A 121 18.94 -10.44 -25.89
CA PHE A 121 20.14 -9.92 -25.25
C PHE A 121 21.38 -10.18 -26.11
N ALA A 122 21.51 -11.37 -26.70
CA ALA A 122 22.62 -11.71 -27.61
C ALA A 122 22.64 -10.84 -28.88
N GLU A 123 21.47 -10.51 -29.44
CA GLU A 123 21.35 -9.67 -30.64
C GLU A 123 21.58 -8.18 -30.36
N THR A 124 21.11 -7.67 -29.22
CA THR A 124 21.06 -6.23 -28.93
C THR A 124 22.11 -5.75 -27.94
N GLY A 125 22.68 -6.66 -27.14
CA GLY A 125 23.56 -6.36 -26.01
C GLY A 125 22.87 -5.63 -24.86
N LYS A 126 21.53 -5.58 -24.82
CA LYS A 126 20.76 -4.81 -23.85
C LYS A 126 19.64 -5.65 -23.23
N PRO A 127 19.40 -5.54 -21.90
CA PRO A 127 18.23 -6.15 -21.28
C PRO A 127 16.95 -5.48 -21.79
N VAL A 128 15.85 -6.23 -21.84
CA VAL A 128 14.53 -5.70 -22.25
C VAL A 128 13.91 -4.77 -21.20
N GLY A 129 14.30 -4.93 -19.94
CA GLY A 129 13.82 -4.18 -18.80
C GLY A 129 14.63 -4.49 -17.55
N PRO A 130 14.36 -3.82 -16.42
CA PRO A 130 15.17 -3.94 -15.20
C PRO A 130 15.08 -5.31 -14.52
N LEU A 131 14.06 -6.13 -14.86
CA LEU A 131 13.87 -7.48 -14.34
C LEU A 131 14.24 -8.58 -15.35
N HIS A 132 14.95 -8.23 -16.43
CA HIS A 132 15.27 -9.14 -17.52
C HIS A 132 15.91 -10.45 -17.03
N GLY A 133 15.18 -11.56 -17.20
CA GLY A 133 15.64 -12.89 -16.87
C GLY A 133 15.49 -13.29 -15.39
N LEU A 134 14.90 -12.45 -14.53
CA LEU A 134 14.69 -12.78 -13.11
C LEU A 134 13.47 -13.70 -12.94
N PRO A 135 13.62 -14.89 -12.33
CA PRO A 135 12.49 -15.75 -11.99
C PRO A 135 11.64 -15.13 -10.88
N ILE A 136 10.31 -15.10 -11.06
CA ILE A 136 9.36 -14.60 -10.05
C ILE A 136 8.20 -15.59 -9.91
N SER A 137 7.91 -15.96 -8.66
CA SER A 137 6.74 -16.79 -8.29
C SER A 137 5.54 -15.92 -7.94
N LEU A 138 4.33 -16.44 -8.20
CA LEU A 138 3.09 -15.71 -7.98
C LEU A 138 2.12 -16.55 -7.14
N LYS A 139 1.49 -15.94 -6.13
CA LYS A 139 0.35 -16.56 -5.42
C LYS A 139 -0.75 -17.02 -6.40
N ASP A 140 -1.48 -18.11 -6.10
CA ASP A 140 -2.67 -18.54 -6.88
C ASP A 140 -3.89 -17.61 -6.72
N GLN A 141 -3.69 -16.35 -7.05
CA GLN A 141 -4.68 -15.28 -7.15
C GLN A 141 -4.46 -14.43 -8.42
N PHE A 142 -3.23 -14.42 -8.93
CA PHE A 142 -2.88 -13.77 -10.18
C PHE A 142 -3.30 -14.64 -11.37
N HIS A 143 -4.03 -14.05 -12.32
CA HIS A 143 -4.33 -14.68 -13.59
C HIS A 143 -3.12 -14.55 -14.51
N VAL A 144 -2.59 -15.70 -14.94
CA VAL A 144 -1.49 -15.79 -15.90
C VAL A 144 -2.03 -16.44 -17.14
N LYS A 145 -1.82 -15.83 -18.31
CA LYS A 145 -2.30 -16.37 -19.57
C LYS A 145 -1.76 -17.78 -19.81
N GLY A 146 -2.63 -18.70 -20.22
CA GLY A 146 -2.36 -20.12 -20.42
C GLY A 146 -2.45 -20.98 -19.15
N VAL A 147 -2.63 -20.36 -17.98
CA VAL A 147 -2.56 -21.01 -16.66
C VAL A 147 -3.90 -20.86 -15.94
N GLU A 148 -4.31 -21.89 -15.20
CA GLU A 148 -5.56 -21.86 -14.42
C GLU A 148 -5.38 -21.09 -13.10
N THR A 149 -6.44 -20.46 -12.57
CA THR A 149 -6.45 -19.84 -11.24
C THR A 149 -7.62 -20.39 -10.45
N THR A 150 -7.33 -21.13 -9.37
CA THR A 150 -8.36 -21.82 -8.58
C THR A 150 -8.64 -21.15 -7.24
N MET A 151 -7.65 -20.42 -6.70
CA MET A 151 -7.73 -19.78 -5.38
C MET A 151 -8.08 -20.75 -4.25
N GLY A 152 -7.70 -22.03 -4.41
CA GLY A 152 -8.00 -23.10 -3.45
C GLY A 152 -9.40 -23.70 -3.55
N TYR A 153 -10.27 -23.20 -4.43
CA TYR A 153 -11.62 -23.75 -4.64
C TYR A 153 -11.62 -24.84 -5.70
N VAL A 154 -12.13 -26.03 -5.35
CA VAL A 154 -12.39 -27.12 -6.30
C VAL A 154 -13.44 -26.69 -7.33
N GLY A 155 -14.43 -25.91 -6.90
CA GLY A 155 -15.47 -25.36 -7.78
C GLY A 155 -14.96 -24.42 -8.87
N TRP A 156 -13.71 -23.95 -8.76
CA TRP A 156 -13.11 -23.03 -9.74
C TRP A 156 -12.25 -23.75 -10.79
N ILE A 157 -11.99 -25.06 -10.65
CA ILE A 157 -11.25 -25.85 -11.63
C ILE A 157 -11.98 -25.82 -12.98
N GLY A 158 -11.26 -25.46 -14.04
CA GLY A 158 -11.79 -25.36 -15.41
C GLY A 158 -12.70 -24.15 -15.64
N THR A 159 -12.63 -23.13 -14.77
CA THR A 159 -13.52 -21.94 -14.84
C THR A 159 -12.72 -20.65 -14.81
N PHE A 160 -13.40 -19.53 -15.06
CA PHE A 160 -12.92 -18.20 -14.71
C PHE A 160 -13.69 -17.71 -13.47
N GLN A 161 -13.07 -17.82 -12.29
CA GLN A 161 -13.65 -17.40 -11.01
C GLN A 161 -15.02 -18.03 -10.72
N GLY A 162 -15.14 -19.33 -10.95
CA GLY A 162 -16.36 -20.12 -10.73
C GLY A 162 -17.37 -20.07 -11.90
N GLN A 163 -17.09 -19.33 -12.96
CA GLN A 163 -17.97 -19.20 -14.13
C GLN A 163 -17.39 -19.90 -15.36
N LYS A 164 -18.24 -20.61 -16.11
CA LYS A 164 -17.87 -21.30 -17.36
C LYS A 164 -18.35 -20.52 -18.58
N GLY A 165 -17.62 -20.63 -19.68
CA GLY A 165 -18.02 -20.05 -20.97
C GLY A 165 -17.88 -18.53 -21.03
N THR A 166 -17.04 -17.96 -20.17
CA THR A 166 -16.80 -16.51 -20.11
C THR A 166 -15.90 -16.02 -21.24
N GLY A 167 -15.13 -16.92 -21.87
CA GLY A 167 -14.10 -16.59 -22.86
C GLY A 167 -12.81 -16.06 -22.21
N LYS A 168 -12.74 -16.03 -20.88
CA LYS A 168 -11.59 -15.54 -20.10
C LYS A 168 -10.76 -16.67 -19.49
N GLU A 169 -11.27 -17.90 -19.50
CA GLU A 169 -10.61 -19.09 -18.94
C GLU A 169 -9.22 -19.27 -19.54
N LYS A 170 -8.16 -19.16 -18.72
CA LYS A 170 -6.75 -19.25 -19.16
C LYS A 170 -6.35 -18.26 -20.26
N VAL A 171 -7.15 -17.24 -20.56
CA VAL A 171 -6.83 -16.23 -21.58
C VAL A 171 -6.57 -14.87 -20.94
N PHE A 172 -7.27 -14.57 -19.85
CA PHE A 172 -7.12 -13.32 -19.11
C PHE A 172 -5.81 -13.27 -18.32
N GLU A 173 -5.23 -12.08 -18.22
CA GLU A 173 -3.98 -11.82 -17.49
C GLU A 173 -4.20 -10.62 -16.55
N SER A 174 -3.77 -10.75 -15.29
CA SER A 174 -3.85 -9.67 -14.31
C SER A 174 -2.87 -8.55 -14.63
N GLU A 175 -3.15 -7.33 -14.19
CA GLU A 175 -2.37 -6.15 -14.56
C GLU A 175 -0.90 -6.26 -14.13
N LEU A 176 -0.66 -6.64 -12.88
CA LEU A 176 0.70 -6.84 -12.37
C LEU A 176 1.48 -7.93 -13.14
N VAL A 177 0.80 -8.97 -13.66
CA VAL A 177 1.44 -10.04 -14.43
C VAL A 177 1.95 -9.50 -15.76
N ARG A 178 1.14 -8.68 -16.44
CA ARG A 178 1.53 -7.98 -17.68
C ARG A 178 2.75 -7.08 -17.42
N GLU A 179 2.69 -6.25 -16.38
CA GLU A 179 3.77 -5.32 -16.02
C GLU A 179 5.09 -6.06 -15.71
N LEU A 180 5.05 -7.16 -14.95
CA LEU A 180 6.25 -7.96 -14.65
C LEU A 180 6.87 -8.55 -15.93
N ARG A 181 6.06 -9.01 -16.88
CA ARG A 181 6.55 -9.50 -18.18
C ARG A 181 7.19 -8.39 -19.01
N GLU A 182 6.61 -7.18 -19.01
CA GLU A 182 7.16 -6.01 -19.71
C GLU A 182 8.51 -5.58 -19.14
N LEU A 183 8.70 -5.72 -17.82
CA LEU A 183 9.98 -5.50 -17.14
C LEU A 183 11.01 -6.61 -17.43
N GLY A 184 10.62 -7.69 -18.12
CA GLY A 184 11.47 -8.82 -18.51
C GLY A 184 11.53 -9.97 -17.50
N ALA A 185 10.64 -10.00 -16.49
CA ALA A 185 10.62 -11.08 -15.51
C ALA A 185 10.14 -12.41 -16.11
N LEU A 186 10.64 -13.52 -15.55
CA LEU A 186 10.29 -14.88 -15.93
C LEU A 186 9.34 -15.50 -14.90
N LEU A 187 8.06 -15.54 -15.23
CA LEU A 187 7.02 -16.18 -14.43
C LEU A 187 6.95 -17.66 -14.79
N TYR A 188 6.93 -18.56 -13.80
CA TYR A 188 7.11 -20.01 -14.06
C TYR A 188 6.26 -20.96 -13.21
N CYS A 189 5.68 -20.48 -12.11
CA CYS A 189 4.77 -21.25 -11.28
C CYS A 189 3.75 -20.34 -10.59
N LYS A 190 2.67 -20.95 -10.08
CA LYS A 190 1.80 -20.33 -9.07
C LYS A 190 1.80 -21.12 -7.78
N THR A 191 1.83 -20.42 -6.66
CA THR A 191 2.02 -21.03 -5.35
C THR A 191 0.71 -21.27 -4.60
N SER A 192 0.74 -22.26 -3.71
CA SER A 192 -0.42 -22.71 -2.94
C SER A 192 -0.96 -21.68 -1.97
N VAL A 193 -2.27 -21.67 -1.83
CA VAL A 193 -3.03 -20.77 -0.96
C VAL A 193 -4.05 -21.57 -0.13
N PRO A 194 -4.49 -21.11 1.04
CA PRO A 194 -5.67 -21.71 1.66
C PRO A 194 -6.95 -21.44 0.88
N HIS A 195 -7.99 -22.21 1.21
CA HIS A 195 -9.36 -21.89 0.81
C HIS A 195 -9.67 -20.41 1.00
N THR A 196 -10.31 -19.79 0.00
CA THR A 196 -10.82 -18.40 0.07
C THR A 196 -9.74 -17.32 0.25
N LEU A 197 -8.47 -17.69 0.49
CA LEU A 197 -7.39 -16.82 0.98
C LEU A 197 -7.59 -16.25 2.40
N MET A 198 -8.61 -16.72 3.14
CA MET A 198 -9.04 -16.15 4.42
C MET A 198 -8.71 -17.06 5.61
N ALA A 199 -7.51 -17.65 5.60
CA ALA A 199 -7.01 -18.51 6.67
C ALA A 199 -5.53 -18.23 6.96
N GLY A 200 -5.13 -18.41 8.23
CA GLY A 200 -3.76 -18.20 8.72
C GLY A 200 -2.81 -19.36 8.41
N GLU A 201 -3.33 -20.52 8.01
CA GLU A 201 -2.58 -21.67 7.54
C GLU A 201 -2.85 -21.94 6.06
N THR A 202 -1.94 -22.60 5.34
CA THR A 202 -2.13 -22.93 3.92
C THR A 202 -2.62 -24.36 3.77
N ILE A 203 -3.94 -24.49 3.69
CA ILE A 203 -4.63 -25.77 3.47
C ILE A 203 -5.81 -25.59 2.51
N ASN A 204 -5.93 -26.48 1.54
CA ASN A 204 -7.13 -26.61 0.72
C ASN A 204 -7.34 -28.05 0.21
N ASN A 205 -8.48 -28.31 -0.44
CA ASN A 205 -8.82 -29.64 -0.93
C ASN A 205 -8.04 -30.07 -2.19
N ILE A 206 -7.47 -29.12 -2.95
CA ILE A 206 -6.70 -29.37 -4.17
C ILE A 206 -5.28 -29.84 -3.85
N ILE A 207 -4.52 -29.13 -3.02
CA ILE A 207 -3.10 -29.44 -2.69
C ILE A 207 -2.92 -30.07 -1.31
N GLY A 208 -3.94 -30.07 -0.46
CA GLY A 208 -3.82 -30.52 0.93
C GLY A 208 -3.18 -29.46 1.80
N TYR A 209 -2.33 -29.88 2.74
CA TYR A 209 -1.62 -29.00 3.67
C TYR A 209 -0.22 -28.69 3.15
N THR A 210 0.19 -27.43 3.26
CA THR A 210 1.57 -26.97 3.00
C THR A 210 2.29 -26.78 4.34
N PRO A 211 3.20 -27.70 4.74
CA PRO A 211 3.97 -27.57 5.97
C PRO A 211 5.11 -26.56 5.81
N ASN A 212 5.60 -26.03 6.93
CA ASN A 212 6.80 -25.20 6.93
C ASN A 212 8.04 -26.05 6.59
N PRO A 213 8.91 -25.61 5.66
CA PRO A 213 10.06 -26.41 5.24
C PRO A 213 11.17 -26.50 6.29
N LYS A 214 11.32 -25.51 7.18
CA LYS A 214 12.31 -25.53 8.27
C LYS A 214 11.88 -26.49 9.38
N ASN A 215 10.58 -26.58 9.62
CA ASN A 215 10.00 -27.51 10.58
C ASN A 215 8.65 -27.99 10.08
N ARG A 216 8.61 -29.22 9.55
CA ARG A 216 7.39 -29.79 8.94
C ARG A 216 6.25 -30.08 9.94
N HIS A 217 6.46 -29.87 11.23
CA HIS A 217 5.41 -29.92 12.27
C HIS A 217 4.75 -28.57 12.55
N LEU A 218 5.21 -27.49 11.90
CA LEU A 218 4.68 -26.13 12.05
C LEU A 218 4.00 -25.65 10.77
N ALA A 219 3.09 -24.70 10.93
CA ALA A 219 2.41 -24.04 9.83
C ALA A 219 3.38 -23.18 9.03
N VAL A 220 3.23 -23.19 7.70
CA VAL A 220 3.96 -22.28 6.80
C VAL A 220 3.40 -20.84 6.86
N GLY A 221 2.25 -20.64 7.50
CA GLY A 221 1.52 -19.38 7.48
C GLY A 221 0.59 -19.27 6.27
N GLY A 222 -0.15 -18.17 6.18
CA GLY A 222 -1.15 -17.96 5.15
C GLY A 222 -1.59 -16.50 5.06
N SER A 223 -2.24 -16.10 3.98
CA SER A 223 -2.66 -16.94 2.85
C SER A 223 -1.65 -17.09 1.70
N SER A 224 -0.49 -16.43 1.75
CA SER A 224 0.58 -16.62 0.74
C SER A 224 1.61 -17.69 1.19
N GLY A 225 1.16 -18.77 1.82
CA GLY A 225 2.07 -19.76 2.41
C GLY A 225 2.85 -20.60 1.40
N GLY A 226 2.31 -20.81 0.19
CA GLY A 226 3.09 -21.42 -0.89
C GLY A 226 4.30 -20.56 -1.29
N GLU A 227 4.17 -19.23 -1.34
CA GLU A 227 5.31 -18.32 -1.50
C GLU A 227 6.31 -18.51 -0.35
N GLY A 228 5.82 -18.55 0.89
CA GLY A 228 6.64 -18.77 2.08
C GLY A 228 7.50 -20.04 2.00
N ALA A 229 6.89 -21.18 1.70
CA ALA A 229 7.61 -22.45 1.54
C ALA A 229 8.60 -22.43 0.37
N LEU A 230 8.16 -21.94 -0.80
CA LEU A 230 8.99 -21.93 -2.01
C LEU A 230 10.24 -21.05 -1.83
N LEU A 231 10.08 -19.85 -1.27
CA LEU A 231 11.17 -18.91 -1.04
C LEU A 231 12.13 -19.41 0.05
N ALA A 232 11.64 -20.01 1.14
CA ALA A 232 12.51 -20.61 2.15
C ALA A 232 13.34 -21.79 1.63
N LEU A 233 12.80 -22.53 0.68
CA LEU A 233 13.53 -23.57 -0.05
C LEU A 233 14.38 -23.02 -1.20
N ARG A 234 14.46 -21.69 -1.38
CA ARG A 234 15.16 -20.97 -2.46
C ARG A 234 14.71 -21.41 -3.85
N GLY A 235 13.50 -21.93 -3.97
CA GLY A 235 12.87 -22.27 -5.25
C GLY A 235 12.49 -21.03 -6.06
N SER A 236 12.54 -19.84 -5.45
CA SER A 236 12.36 -18.53 -6.10
C SER A 236 13.26 -17.49 -5.42
N PRO A 237 13.79 -16.47 -6.13
CA PRO A 237 14.49 -15.35 -5.50
C PRO A 237 13.55 -14.23 -5.06
N LEU A 238 12.33 -14.19 -5.63
CA LEU A 238 11.32 -13.16 -5.39
C LEU A 238 9.92 -13.74 -5.67
N GLY A 239 9.01 -13.51 -4.73
CA GLY A 239 7.62 -13.93 -4.83
C GLY A 239 6.66 -12.76 -4.68
N VAL A 240 5.46 -12.88 -5.24
CA VAL A 240 4.38 -11.89 -5.07
C VAL A 240 3.20 -12.53 -4.36
N GLY A 241 2.89 -12.00 -3.17
CA GLY A 241 1.73 -12.37 -2.37
C GLY A 241 0.67 -11.27 -2.32
N THR A 242 -0.36 -11.50 -1.53
CA THR A 242 -1.39 -10.49 -1.20
C THR A 242 -1.68 -10.45 0.28
N ASP A 243 -2.17 -9.31 0.78
CA ASP A 243 -2.37 -9.06 2.21
C ASP A 243 -3.64 -8.20 2.47
N ILE A 244 -4.65 -8.80 3.11
CA ILE A 244 -5.83 -8.12 3.66
C ILE A 244 -5.96 -8.26 5.19
N GLY A 245 -5.17 -9.16 5.80
CA GLY A 245 -5.11 -9.38 7.24
C GLY A 245 -3.76 -9.83 7.78
N GLY A 246 -2.71 -9.89 6.94
CA GLY A 246 -1.40 -10.45 7.30
C GLY A 246 -0.78 -11.38 6.25
N SER A 247 -1.46 -11.65 5.15
CA SER A 247 -1.14 -12.75 4.25
C SER A 247 0.18 -12.66 3.46
N ILE A 248 0.89 -11.53 3.48
CA ILE A 248 2.31 -11.43 3.06
C ILE A 248 3.23 -11.62 4.26
N ARG A 249 2.88 -10.98 5.37
CA ARG A 249 3.71 -10.85 6.57
C ARG A 249 3.81 -12.13 7.39
N ILE A 250 2.71 -12.85 7.54
CA ILE A 250 2.65 -14.11 8.31
C ILE A 250 3.53 -15.19 7.64
N PRO A 251 3.37 -15.51 6.33
CA PRO A 251 4.30 -16.42 5.67
C PRO A 251 5.75 -15.93 5.70
N ALA A 252 6.00 -14.63 5.58
CA ALA A 252 7.37 -14.12 5.66
C ALA A 252 7.99 -14.40 7.05
N ALA A 253 7.25 -14.12 8.13
CA ALA A 253 7.73 -14.29 9.49
C ALA A 253 8.02 -15.75 9.83
N PHE A 254 7.11 -16.67 9.46
CA PHE A 254 7.23 -18.09 9.83
C PHE A 254 8.33 -18.82 9.05
N ASN A 255 8.75 -18.27 7.92
CA ASN A 255 9.71 -18.91 7.03
C ASN A 255 11.08 -18.23 7.05
N GLY A 256 11.29 -17.23 7.92
CA GLY A 256 12.56 -16.50 8.02
C GLY A 256 12.86 -15.64 6.79
N LEU A 257 11.82 -15.04 6.20
CA LEU A 257 11.91 -14.23 4.99
C LEU A 257 11.60 -12.76 5.28
N PHE A 258 11.88 -11.92 4.29
CA PHE A 258 11.40 -10.55 4.25
C PHE A 258 10.07 -10.49 3.48
N GLY A 259 9.16 -9.63 3.91
CA GLY A 259 7.91 -9.39 3.19
C GLY A 259 7.43 -7.96 3.38
N LEU A 260 6.95 -7.32 2.33
CA LEU A 260 6.41 -5.95 2.38
C LEU A 260 4.93 -5.97 2.02
N ARG A 261 4.09 -5.61 3.00
CA ARG A 261 2.73 -5.12 2.76
C ARG A 261 2.85 -3.62 2.45
N PRO A 262 2.69 -3.17 1.20
CA PRO A 262 2.58 -1.75 0.93
C PRO A 262 1.22 -1.20 1.38
N SER A 263 1.10 0.12 1.43
CA SER A 263 -0.19 0.80 1.53
C SER A 263 -1.08 0.49 0.33
N SER A 264 -2.40 0.55 0.51
CA SER A 264 -3.34 0.35 -0.58
C SER A 264 -3.11 1.35 -1.73
N GLY A 265 -3.32 0.89 -2.95
CA GLY A 265 -3.08 1.68 -4.16
C GLY A 265 -1.62 1.91 -4.52
N ARG A 266 -0.64 1.19 -3.93
CA ARG A 266 0.78 1.32 -4.32
C ARG A 266 1.21 0.38 -5.44
N VAL A 267 0.61 -0.80 -5.51
CA VAL A 267 0.93 -1.87 -6.49
C VAL A 267 -0.39 -2.26 -7.16
N PRO A 268 -0.41 -2.50 -8.49
CA PRO A 268 -1.61 -2.95 -9.18
C PRO A 268 -2.29 -4.16 -8.53
N TYR A 269 -3.60 -4.10 -8.46
CA TYR A 269 -4.50 -5.17 -8.04
C TYR A 269 -5.55 -5.50 -9.11
N GLU A 270 -5.64 -4.69 -10.17
CA GLU A 270 -6.60 -4.87 -11.26
C GLU A 270 -6.51 -6.26 -11.89
N GLY A 271 -7.69 -6.87 -12.04
CA GLY A 271 -7.83 -8.19 -12.65
C GLY A 271 -7.31 -9.34 -11.79
N MET A 272 -7.12 -9.19 -10.47
CA MET A 272 -6.84 -10.33 -9.59
C MET A 272 -8.10 -11.15 -9.29
N ALA A 273 -7.95 -12.45 -9.05
CA ALA A 273 -9.07 -13.30 -8.66
C ALA A 273 -9.55 -12.97 -7.23
N ASN A 274 -10.85 -12.88 -7.00
CA ASN A 274 -11.42 -12.69 -5.67
C ASN A 274 -12.82 -13.29 -5.62
N SER A 275 -13.15 -14.02 -4.54
CA SER A 275 -14.52 -14.51 -4.35
C SER A 275 -15.41 -13.44 -3.73
N MET A 276 -14.86 -12.53 -2.93
CA MET A 276 -15.58 -11.45 -2.24
C MET A 276 -15.28 -10.10 -2.92
N ASP A 277 -15.55 -10.02 -4.22
CA ASP A 277 -15.26 -8.82 -5.00
C ASP A 277 -16.24 -7.66 -4.68
N GLY A 278 -15.78 -6.42 -4.83
CA GLY A 278 -16.62 -5.21 -4.63
C GLY A 278 -16.61 -4.61 -3.21
N GLN A 279 -15.99 -5.25 -2.22
CA GLN A 279 -15.78 -4.66 -0.89
C GLN A 279 -14.66 -3.59 -0.97
N SER A 280 -15.00 -2.31 -0.73
CA SER A 280 -14.09 -1.16 -0.87
C SER A 280 -13.70 -0.44 0.43
N SER A 281 -14.15 -0.95 1.58
CA SER A 281 -13.87 -0.42 2.92
C SER A 281 -12.52 -0.87 3.51
N LEU A 282 -11.97 -1.99 3.04
CA LEU A 282 -10.66 -2.53 3.40
C LEU A 282 -10.09 -3.24 2.17
N LEU A 283 -9.17 -2.58 1.47
CA LEU A 283 -8.58 -3.11 0.26
C LEU A 283 -7.47 -4.11 0.58
N SER A 284 -7.48 -5.23 -0.15
CA SER A 284 -6.33 -6.12 -0.25
C SER A 284 -5.22 -5.44 -1.05
N VAL A 285 -3.97 -5.78 -0.75
CA VAL A 285 -2.80 -5.23 -1.46
C VAL A 285 -1.95 -6.37 -2.01
N ALA A 286 -1.29 -6.15 -3.14
CA ALA A 286 -0.22 -7.01 -3.64
C ALA A 286 1.14 -6.49 -3.16
N GLY A 287 2.08 -7.39 -2.89
CA GLY A 287 3.42 -7.01 -2.43
C GLY A 287 4.43 -8.16 -2.42
N PRO A 288 5.73 -7.83 -2.34
CA PRO A 288 6.79 -8.82 -2.49
C PRO A 288 7.07 -9.59 -1.20
N LEU A 289 7.47 -10.86 -1.37
CA LEU A 289 8.18 -11.68 -0.39
C LEU A 289 9.53 -12.08 -0.98
N ALA A 290 10.59 -12.09 -0.18
CA ALA A 290 11.91 -12.48 -0.66
C ALA A 290 12.86 -12.91 0.47
N PRO A 291 13.94 -13.65 0.16
CA PRO A 291 14.98 -13.97 1.13
C PRO A 291 15.88 -12.78 1.53
N SER A 292 15.78 -11.63 0.85
CA SER A 292 16.55 -10.42 1.18
C SER A 292 15.71 -9.14 1.06
N ALA A 293 16.01 -8.15 1.91
CA ALA A 293 15.37 -6.84 1.85
C ALA A 293 15.63 -6.11 0.52
N GLY A 294 16.81 -6.30 -0.08
CA GLY A 294 17.16 -5.72 -1.39
C GLY A 294 16.24 -6.20 -2.51
N SER A 295 15.77 -7.44 -2.44
CA SER A 295 14.82 -7.99 -3.42
C SER A 295 13.44 -7.34 -3.31
N LEU A 296 12.97 -6.99 -2.10
CA LEU A 296 11.74 -6.22 -1.92
C LEU A 296 11.83 -4.85 -2.61
N LYS A 297 12.97 -4.17 -2.45
CA LYS A 297 13.25 -2.88 -3.10
C LYS A 297 13.23 -3.00 -4.63
N ILE A 298 13.92 -4.00 -5.18
CA ILE A 298 13.95 -4.25 -6.64
C ILE A 298 12.53 -4.37 -7.22
N PHE A 299 11.65 -5.13 -6.56
CA PHE A 299 10.26 -5.25 -6.98
C PHE A 299 9.53 -3.91 -6.94
N MET A 300 9.60 -3.19 -5.82
CA MET A 300 8.88 -1.92 -5.67
C MET A 300 9.37 -0.87 -6.66
N GLU A 301 10.68 -0.78 -6.90
CA GLU A 301 11.24 0.13 -7.88
C GLU A 301 10.79 -0.20 -9.31
N ALA A 302 10.96 -1.46 -9.71
CA ALA A 302 10.66 -1.88 -11.07
C ALA A 302 9.16 -1.76 -11.39
N VAL A 303 8.28 -2.19 -10.48
CA VAL A 303 6.83 -2.07 -10.67
C VAL A 303 6.39 -0.60 -10.72
N LEU A 304 6.94 0.28 -9.88
CA LEU A 304 6.53 1.70 -9.94
C LEU A 304 7.08 2.43 -11.17
N GLU A 305 8.15 1.92 -11.80
CA GLU A 305 8.71 2.46 -13.04
C GLU A 305 7.77 2.26 -14.24
N THR A 306 6.90 1.26 -14.22
CA THR A 306 5.89 1.01 -15.27
C THR A 306 4.79 2.06 -15.30
N LYS A 307 4.73 2.93 -14.28
CA LYS A 307 3.64 3.90 -14.05
C LYS A 307 2.29 3.19 -13.93
N PRO A 308 2.14 2.29 -12.94
CA PRO A 308 0.98 1.41 -12.83
C PRO A 308 -0.38 2.14 -12.72
N TRP A 309 -0.37 3.38 -12.22
CA TRP A 309 -1.54 4.28 -12.18
C TRP A 309 -2.15 4.61 -13.55
N LEU A 310 -1.46 4.32 -14.66
CA LEU A 310 -2.00 4.45 -16.01
C LEU A 310 -2.86 3.25 -16.44
N HIS A 311 -2.80 2.13 -15.69
CA HIS A 311 -3.38 0.85 -16.06
C HIS A 311 -4.33 0.29 -15.00
N ASP A 312 -4.13 0.65 -13.73
CA ASP A 312 -5.03 0.33 -12.63
C ASP A 312 -5.61 1.62 -12.01
N PRO A 313 -6.93 1.86 -12.06
CA PRO A 313 -7.56 3.07 -11.56
C PRO A 313 -7.49 3.25 -10.03
N LEU A 314 -7.16 2.18 -9.28
CA LEU A 314 -7.01 2.23 -7.83
C LEU A 314 -5.56 2.48 -7.40
N VAL A 315 -4.60 2.47 -8.35
CA VAL A 315 -3.21 2.81 -8.04
C VAL A 315 -3.02 4.32 -7.99
N VAL A 316 -2.46 4.79 -6.89
CA VAL A 316 -2.08 6.19 -6.66
C VAL A 316 -0.88 6.53 -7.54
N GLU A 317 -0.93 7.69 -8.21
CA GLU A 317 0.19 8.24 -8.98
C GLU A 317 1.32 8.66 -8.05
N LEU A 318 2.12 7.67 -7.62
CA LEU A 318 3.21 7.87 -6.68
C LEU A 318 4.44 7.05 -7.11
N PRO A 319 5.39 7.66 -7.85
CA PRO A 319 6.59 6.97 -8.28
C PRO A 319 7.48 6.58 -7.09
N TRP A 320 8.46 5.72 -7.35
CA TRP A 320 9.54 5.48 -6.40
C TRP A 320 10.30 6.79 -6.10
N ARG A 321 10.55 7.05 -4.81
CA ARG A 321 11.25 8.25 -4.34
C ARG A 321 12.69 7.90 -3.97
N ASP A 322 13.55 7.74 -4.98
CA ASP A 322 14.95 7.34 -4.75
C ASP A 322 15.67 8.34 -3.83
N SER A 323 15.48 9.65 -4.01
CA SER A 323 16.07 10.66 -3.13
C SER A 323 15.75 10.46 -1.65
N ALA A 324 14.47 10.18 -1.33
CA ALA A 324 14.03 9.92 0.03
C ALA A 324 14.62 8.60 0.59
N PHE A 325 14.72 7.57 -0.26
CA PHE A 325 15.36 6.32 0.10
C PHE A 325 16.86 6.51 0.38
N GLN A 326 17.59 7.18 -0.51
CA GLN A 326 19.03 7.45 -0.35
C GLN A 326 19.30 8.34 0.88
N GLN A 327 18.44 9.33 1.13
CA GLN A 327 18.53 10.17 2.32
C GLN A 327 18.35 9.35 3.60
N ALA A 328 17.36 8.45 3.63
CA ALA A 328 17.14 7.57 4.78
C ALA A 328 18.30 6.58 4.97
N LEU A 329 18.80 5.98 3.89
CA LEU A 329 19.89 4.99 3.91
C LEU A 329 21.21 5.57 4.43
N HIS A 330 21.53 6.81 4.06
CA HIS A 330 22.78 7.48 4.43
C HIS A 330 22.63 8.44 5.62
N SER A 331 21.45 8.49 6.24
CA SER A 331 21.23 9.36 7.40
C SER A 331 22.07 8.88 8.59
N SER A 332 22.94 9.75 9.10
CA SER A 332 23.63 9.57 10.38
C SER A 332 22.85 10.15 11.56
N LYS A 333 21.69 10.77 11.32
CA LYS A 333 20.87 11.38 12.36
C LYS A 333 20.18 10.28 13.19
N PRO A 334 20.32 10.31 14.53
CA PRO A 334 19.49 9.48 15.41
C PRO A 334 18.01 9.61 15.09
N MET A 335 17.33 8.47 15.05
CA MET A 335 15.89 8.36 14.79
C MET A 335 15.20 7.85 16.04
N ALA A 336 13.88 8.03 16.12
CA ALA A 336 13.07 7.49 17.19
C ALA A 336 12.12 6.42 16.65
N PHE A 337 12.04 5.28 17.32
CA PHE A 337 11.17 4.15 16.99
C PHE A 337 10.22 3.85 18.15
N GLY A 338 9.01 3.41 17.83
CA GLY A 338 8.13 2.77 18.81
C GLY A 338 8.43 1.27 18.95
N VAL A 339 8.13 0.66 20.08
CA VAL A 339 8.07 -0.80 20.24
C VAL A 339 6.80 -1.22 20.97
N MET A 340 6.02 -2.10 20.36
CA MET A 340 4.81 -2.68 20.94
C MET A 340 5.11 -4.10 21.43
N TYR A 341 5.21 -4.28 22.74
CA TYR A 341 5.46 -5.59 23.35
C TYR A 341 4.21 -6.47 23.35
N CYS A 342 3.04 -5.88 23.60
CA CYS A 342 1.75 -6.56 23.61
C CYS A 342 0.69 -5.61 23.06
N ASP A 343 -0.29 -6.14 22.32
CA ASP A 343 -1.44 -5.37 21.83
C ASP A 343 -2.60 -5.30 22.84
N GLY A 344 -2.37 -5.87 24.03
CA GLY A 344 -3.34 -5.96 25.12
C GLY A 344 -4.36 -7.09 24.95
N GLN A 345 -4.19 -7.98 23.97
CA GLN A 345 -5.08 -9.14 23.74
C GLN A 345 -4.36 -10.47 23.91
N VAL A 346 -3.20 -10.65 23.31
CA VAL A 346 -2.43 -11.89 23.36
C VAL A 346 -0.95 -11.55 23.53
N SER A 347 -0.29 -12.15 24.51
CA SER A 347 1.15 -11.92 24.70
C SER A 347 1.99 -12.78 23.75
N PRO A 348 3.11 -12.27 23.22
CA PRO A 348 3.98 -13.07 22.36
C PRO A 348 4.73 -14.14 23.15
N HIS A 349 4.86 -15.32 22.55
CA HIS A 349 5.68 -16.42 23.05
C HIS A 349 7.12 -15.98 23.34
N PRO A 350 7.83 -16.68 24.24
CA PRO A 350 9.21 -16.37 24.62
C PRO A 350 10.17 -16.01 23.45
N PRO A 351 10.24 -16.77 22.34
CA PRO A 351 11.15 -16.43 21.25
C PRO A 351 10.82 -15.08 20.56
N VAL A 352 9.54 -14.75 20.44
CA VAL A 352 9.09 -13.49 19.83
C VAL A 352 9.39 -12.30 20.76
N THR A 353 9.14 -12.48 22.06
CA THR A 353 9.50 -11.49 23.09
C THR A 353 11.02 -11.25 23.13
N ARG A 354 11.83 -12.30 23.01
CA ARG A 354 13.29 -12.18 22.90
C ARG A 354 13.71 -11.46 21.62
N ALA A 355 13.07 -11.76 20.49
CA ALA A 355 13.35 -11.05 19.24
C ALA A 355 13.08 -9.54 19.34
N LEU A 356 12.00 -9.13 20.03
CA LEU A 356 11.72 -7.71 20.29
C LEU A 356 12.87 -7.07 21.06
N LYS A 357 13.32 -7.72 22.14
CA LYS A 357 14.44 -7.24 22.96
C LYS A 357 15.73 -7.09 22.14
N ILE A 358 16.07 -8.09 21.33
CA ILE A 358 17.26 -8.05 20.45
C ILE A 358 17.21 -6.84 19.50
N LEU A 359 16.04 -6.58 18.90
CA LEU A 359 15.89 -5.48 17.95
C LEU A 359 15.95 -4.11 18.65
N VAL A 360 15.32 -3.98 19.82
CA VAL A 360 15.38 -2.76 20.67
C VAL A 360 16.83 -2.47 21.08
N GLU A 361 17.53 -3.44 21.67
CA GLU A 361 18.92 -3.29 22.10
C GLU A 361 19.84 -2.95 20.91
N THR A 362 19.57 -3.52 19.73
CA THR A 362 20.31 -3.21 18.51
C THR A 362 20.11 -1.78 18.07
N LEU A 363 18.86 -1.28 18.05
CA LEU A 363 18.55 0.11 17.69
C LEU A 363 19.18 1.10 18.67
N GLU A 364 19.09 0.84 19.97
CA GLU A 364 19.69 1.69 21.01
C GLU A 364 21.22 1.74 20.91
N ARG A 365 21.86 0.59 20.68
CA ARG A 365 23.31 0.51 20.44
C ARG A 365 23.75 1.29 19.20
N LEU A 366 22.90 1.36 18.17
CA LEU A 366 23.13 2.17 16.97
C LEU A 366 22.85 3.67 17.20
N GLY A 367 22.47 4.07 18.41
CA GLY A 367 22.22 5.45 18.79
C GLY A 367 20.81 5.95 18.46
N HIS A 368 19.89 5.06 18.06
CA HIS A 368 18.49 5.41 17.90
C HIS A 368 17.77 5.41 19.26
N LYS A 369 16.72 6.22 19.37
CA LYS A 369 15.84 6.20 20.54
C LYS A 369 14.73 5.19 20.32
N VAL A 370 14.42 4.41 21.34
CA VAL A 370 13.24 3.54 21.34
C VAL A 370 12.30 4.02 22.45
N ILE A 371 11.01 4.12 22.13
CA ILE A 371 9.95 4.43 23.10
C ILE A 371 8.93 3.30 23.09
N GLU A 372 8.29 3.06 24.23
CA GLU A 372 7.17 2.13 24.28
C GLU A 372 5.99 2.64 23.45
N TRP A 373 5.39 1.75 22.66
CA TRP A 373 4.28 2.02 21.77
C TRP A 373 2.97 1.54 22.40
N ASN A 374 2.19 2.49 22.91
CA ASN A 374 0.94 2.31 23.65
C ASN A 374 -0.23 3.00 22.93
N PRO A 375 -0.67 2.50 21.76
CA PRO A 375 -1.70 3.14 20.95
C PRO A 375 -3.11 2.93 21.51
N PRO A 376 -4.14 3.56 20.91
CA PRO A 376 -5.53 3.13 21.08
C PRO A 376 -5.70 1.63 20.86
N SER A 377 -6.70 1.04 21.53
CA SER A 377 -6.89 -0.41 21.58
C SER A 377 -6.98 -1.07 20.19
N HIS A 378 -6.06 -2.00 19.90
CA HIS A 378 -6.06 -2.77 18.66
C HIS A 378 -7.28 -3.69 18.54
N LYS A 379 -7.86 -4.15 19.65
CA LYS A 379 -9.12 -4.90 19.62
C LYS A 379 -10.21 -4.17 18.85
N ARG A 380 -10.35 -2.85 19.04
CA ARG A 380 -11.41 -2.06 18.38
C ARG A 380 -11.27 -2.08 16.87
N ILE A 381 -10.05 -1.92 16.33
CA ILE A 381 -9.85 -1.96 14.87
C ILE A 381 -9.93 -3.38 14.31
N VAL A 382 -9.51 -4.38 15.07
CA VAL A 382 -9.67 -5.79 14.71
C VAL A 382 -11.16 -6.15 14.59
N ASP A 383 -11.99 -5.74 15.55
CA ASP A 383 -13.45 -5.93 15.50
C ASP A 383 -14.06 -5.23 14.26
N ILE A 384 -13.64 -4.00 13.97
CA ILE A 384 -14.06 -3.26 12.75
C ILE A 384 -13.65 -4.01 11.47
N VAL A 385 -12.46 -4.60 11.42
CA VAL A 385 -11.99 -5.37 10.26
C VAL A 385 -12.81 -6.64 10.07
N TYR A 386 -13.13 -7.38 11.14
CA TYR A 386 -14.01 -8.54 11.07
C TYR A 386 -15.41 -8.18 10.57
N ASP A 387 -15.94 -7.05 11.05
CA ASP A 387 -17.19 -6.50 10.55
C ASP A 387 -17.15 -6.23 9.04
N ILE A 388 -16.03 -5.69 8.53
CA ILE A 388 -15.83 -5.44 7.09
C ILE A 388 -15.75 -6.74 6.29
N TRP A 389 -15.04 -7.75 6.77
CA TRP A 389 -14.91 -9.04 6.09
C TRP A 389 -16.25 -9.78 5.95
N THR A 390 -17.21 -9.50 6.83
CA THR A 390 -18.50 -10.18 6.92
C THR A 390 -19.67 -9.34 6.40
N TYR A 391 -19.40 -8.30 5.59
CA TYR A 391 -20.46 -7.45 5.03
C TYR A 391 -21.55 -8.22 4.28
N ASP A 392 -21.15 -9.21 3.48
CA ASP A 392 -22.05 -10.07 2.72
C ASP A 392 -22.57 -11.25 3.55
N GLY A 393 -22.25 -11.35 4.84
CA GLY A 393 -22.60 -12.52 5.66
C GLY A 393 -21.97 -13.85 5.19
N GLY A 394 -20.92 -13.82 4.36
CA GLY A 394 -20.25 -15.00 3.81
C GLY A 394 -20.92 -15.60 2.56
N GLN A 395 -21.92 -14.93 1.98
CA GLN A 395 -22.68 -15.43 0.83
C GLN A 395 -21.78 -15.80 -0.36
N ASP A 396 -20.79 -14.97 -0.68
CA ASP A 396 -19.90 -15.20 -1.80
C ASP A 396 -18.96 -16.40 -1.57
N VAL A 397 -18.46 -16.54 -0.34
CA VAL A 397 -17.61 -17.65 0.08
C VAL A 397 -18.38 -18.96 -0.04
N HIS A 398 -19.57 -19.04 0.57
CA HIS A 398 -20.43 -20.22 0.53
C HIS A 398 -20.87 -20.58 -0.88
N LYS A 399 -21.17 -19.57 -1.71
CA LYS A 399 -21.46 -19.78 -3.14
C LYS A 399 -20.29 -20.44 -3.86
N ALA A 400 -19.04 -20.00 -3.62
CA ALA A 400 -17.86 -20.60 -4.25
C ALA A 400 -17.67 -22.07 -3.85
N PHE A 401 -17.86 -22.41 -2.56
CA PHE A 401 -17.85 -23.80 -2.08
C PHE A 401 -18.95 -24.65 -2.73
N SER A 402 -20.17 -24.11 -2.85
CA SER A 402 -21.33 -24.81 -3.39
C SER A 402 -21.19 -25.27 -4.85
N LEU A 403 -20.31 -24.62 -5.63
CA LEU A 403 -20.06 -24.97 -7.04
C LEU A 403 -19.55 -26.41 -7.21
N SER A 404 -18.82 -26.93 -6.22
CA SER A 404 -18.36 -28.33 -6.21
C SER A 404 -19.04 -29.19 -5.15
N GLY A 405 -19.61 -28.57 -4.11
CA GLY A 405 -20.10 -29.26 -2.92
C GLY A 405 -18.96 -29.73 -2.01
N GLU A 406 -17.76 -29.16 -2.13
CA GLU A 406 -16.69 -29.39 -1.17
C GLU A 406 -17.04 -28.73 0.19
N PRO A 407 -16.66 -29.33 1.33
CA PRO A 407 -16.98 -28.76 2.63
C PRO A 407 -16.16 -27.50 2.93
N VAL A 408 -16.78 -26.55 3.64
CA VAL A 408 -16.10 -25.39 4.22
C VAL A 408 -15.15 -25.88 5.32
N CYS A 409 -13.86 -25.52 5.24
CA CYS A 409 -12.89 -25.92 6.26
C CYS A 409 -13.01 -25.07 7.54
N GLU A 410 -12.58 -25.63 8.67
CA GLU A 410 -12.82 -25.04 10.00
C GLU A 410 -12.32 -23.59 10.13
N GLN A 411 -11.14 -23.27 9.59
CA GLN A 411 -10.61 -21.89 9.65
C GLN A 411 -11.46 -20.88 8.88
N ILE A 412 -12.12 -21.32 7.81
CA ILE A 412 -13.06 -20.46 7.08
C ILE A 412 -14.38 -20.36 7.84
N ALA A 413 -14.85 -21.46 8.42
CA ALA A 413 -16.06 -21.47 9.25
C ALA A 413 -15.93 -20.59 10.51
N GLN A 414 -14.73 -20.42 11.06
CA GLN A 414 -14.46 -19.49 12.16
C GLN A 414 -14.79 -18.03 11.82
N VAL A 415 -14.71 -17.63 10.54
CA VAL A 415 -15.02 -16.27 10.08
C VAL A 415 -16.41 -16.16 9.45
N TYR A 416 -16.80 -17.14 8.65
CA TYR A 416 -17.99 -17.09 7.79
C TYR A 416 -19.10 -18.08 8.17
N GLY A 417 -18.91 -18.84 9.25
CA GLY A 417 -19.81 -19.92 9.65
C GLY A 417 -19.80 -21.11 8.69
N HIS A 418 -20.54 -22.17 9.04
CA HIS A 418 -20.80 -23.28 8.11
C HIS A 418 -21.93 -22.97 7.11
N GLU A 419 -22.72 -21.94 7.40
CA GLU A 419 -23.82 -21.45 6.56
C GLU A 419 -23.77 -19.91 6.54
N PRO A 420 -24.26 -19.25 5.48
CA PRO A 420 -24.30 -17.80 5.41
C PRO A 420 -25.12 -17.17 6.54
N SER A 421 -24.67 -16.02 7.03
CA SER A 421 -25.41 -15.16 7.96
C SER A 421 -26.13 -14.01 7.26
N ALA A 422 -26.88 -13.20 8.00
CA ALA A 422 -27.51 -12.01 7.46
C ALA A 422 -26.47 -10.98 6.96
N GLU A 423 -26.72 -10.44 5.77
CA GLU A 423 -25.93 -9.35 5.17
C GLU A 423 -26.07 -8.05 5.97
N LYS A 424 -25.01 -7.24 6.01
CA LYS A 424 -25.08 -5.90 6.58
C LYS A 424 -25.77 -4.94 5.61
N THR A 425 -26.69 -4.14 6.13
CA THR A 425 -27.36 -3.08 5.39
C THR A 425 -26.40 -1.94 5.02
N ALA A 426 -26.75 -1.16 4.00
CA ALA A 426 -25.96 0.02 3.59
C ALA A 426 -25.71 1.01 4.75
N SER A 427 -26.69 1.19 5.65
CA SER A 427 -26.53 2.05 6.84
C SER A 427 -25.53 1.49 7.85
N GLN A 428 -25.52 0.17 8.06
CA GLN A 428 -24.53 -0.49 8.92
C GLN A 428 -23.13 -0.39 8.32
N ILE A 429 -22.98 -0.63 7.02
CA ILE A 429 -21.71 -0.46 6.29
C ILE A 429 -21.21 1.00 6.42
N ALA A 430 -22.09 1.98 6.23
CA ALA A 430 -21.74 3.40 6.40
C ALA A 430 -21.27 3.71 7.83
N ALA A 431 -21.95 3.17 8.84
CA ALA A 431 -21.56 3.33 10.25
C ALA A 431 -20.19 2.70 10.54
N ILE A 432 -19.90 1.52 10.02
CA ILE A 432 -18.61 0.83 10.17
C ILE A 432 -17.49 1.65 9.50
N ASN A 433 -17.75 2.23 8.32
CA ASN A 433 -16.80 3.12 7.66
C ASN A 433 -16.53 4.42 8.43
N VAL A 434 -17.54 4.98 9.09
CA VAL A 434 -17.36 6.12 10.02
C VAL A 434 -16.51 5.69 11.22
N ALA A 435 -16.79 4.53 11.82
CA ALA A 435 -16.04 4.01 12.96
C ALA A 435 -14.56 3.75 12.62
N LYS A 436 -14.30 3.14 11.45
CA LYS A 436 -12.93 2.92 10.93
C LYS A 436 -12.17 4.24 10.81
N ARG A 437 -12.75 5.23 10.14
CA ARG A 437 -12.11 6.54 9.92
C ARG A 437 -11.87 7.29 11.24
N ALA A 438 -12.80 7.20 12.19
CA ALA A 438 -12.61 7.78 13.52
C ALA A 438 -11.42 7.12 14.24
N TYR A 439 -11.30 5.79 14.19
CA TYR A 439 -10.16 5.07 14.76
C TYR A 439 -8.84 5.44 14.06
N GLN A 440 -8.82 5.52 12.72
CA GLN A 440 -7.64 5.94 11.97
C GLN A 440 -7.16 7.33 12.39
N LYS A 441 -8.09 8.27 12.59
CA LYS A 441 -7.75 9.62 13.08
C LYS A 441 -7.15 9.59 14.49
N GLU A 442 -7.76 8.85 15.39
CA GLU A 442 -7.28 8.68 16.77
C GLU A 442 -5.88 8.08 16.81
N TYR A 443 -5.62 7.05 15.99
CA TYR A 443 -4.32 6.40 15.88
C TYR A 443 -3.25 7.34 15.29
N MET A 444 -3.62 8.11 14.27
CA MET A 444 -2.75 9.14 13.69
C MET A 444 -2.40 10.23 14.71
N ASP A 445 -3.37 10.68 15.50
CA ASP A 445 -3.13 11.65 16.58
C ASP A 445 -2.21 11.10 17.65
N TYR A 446 -2.39 9.82 18.02
CA TYR A 446 -1.48 9.12 18.91
C TYR A 446 -0.05 9.08 18.33
N TRP A 447 0.11 8.67 17.08
CA TRP A 447 1.41 8.65 16.41
C TRP A 447 2.09 10.01 16.46
N ASN A 448 1.38 11.07 16.04
CA ASN A 448 1.90 12.42 16.04
C ASN A 448 2.25 12.93 17.45
N SER A 449 1.50 12.51 18.47
CA SER A 449 1.77 12.89 19.86
C SER A 449 3.13 12.38 20.36
N THR A 450 3.69 11.33 19.75
CA THR A 450 5.00 10.78 20.12
C THR A 450 6.14 11.75 19.91
N ALA A 451 5.97 12.82 19.13
CA ALA A 451 6.92 13.93 19.01
C ALA A 451 7.34 14.52 20.37
N LYS A 452 6.45 14.46 21.37
CA LYS A 452 6.71 14.90 22.75
C LYS A 452 7.63 13.95 23.51
N LEU A 453 7.73 12.70 23.06
CA LEU A 453 8.47 11.62 23.70
C LEU A 453 9.81 11.34 22.99
N THR A 454 9.97 11.72 21.73
CA THR A 454 11.20 11.45 20.96
C THR A 454 12.38 12.35 21.36
N GLY A 455 12.10 13.56 21.85
CA GLY A 455 13.12 14.58 22.16
C GLY A 455 13.67 15.31 20.93
N SER A 456 13.37 14.85 19.71
CA SER A 456 13.70 15.55 18.46
C SER A 456 12.64 16.56 18.04
N GLY A 457 11.45 16.52 18.66
CA GLY A 457 10.27 17.28 18.23
C GLY A 457 9.54 16.65 17.04
N GLU A 458 10.06 15.54 16.50
CA GLU A 458 9.45 14.76 15.41
C GLU A 458 8.83 13.48 15.97
N PRO A 459 7.69 12.99 15.45
CA PRO A 459 7.15 11.69 15.81
C PRO A 459 8.12 10.54 15.54
N VAL A 460 7.83 9.35 16.09
CA VAL A 460 8.60 8.15 15.72
C VAL A 460 8.51 7.89 14.21
N VAL A 461 9.59 7.40 13.61
CA VAL A 461 9.66 7.16 12.16
C VAL A 461 8.94 5.86 11.75
N ALA A 462 8.89 4.91 12.67
CA ALA A 462 8.22 3.62 12.55
C ALA A 462 8.07 3.02 13.94
N PHE A 463 7.25 1.97 14.08
CA PHE A 463 7.24 1.15 15.28
C PHE A 463 7.38 -0.34 14.97
N ILE A 464 7.97 -1.07 15.92
CA ILE A 464 8.21 -2.50 15.86
C ILE A 464 7.08 -3.22 16.59
N ALA A 465 6.62 -4.33 16.01
CA ALA A 465 5.65 -5.23 16.65
C ALA A 465 5.90 -6.69 16.26
N PRO A 466 5.39 -7.65 17.05
CA PRO A 466 5.19 -9.03 16.59
C PRO A 466 4.39 -9.08 15.29
N ALA A 467 4.74 -9.98 14.37
CA ALA A 467 3.90 -10.30 13.20
C ALA A 467 2.76 -11.27 13.56
N ALA A 468 3.00 -12.11 14.57
CA ALA A 468 2.10 -13.07 15.19
C ALA A 468 2.58 -13.29 16.64
N PRO A 469 1.76 -13.86 17.55
CA PRO A 469 2.21 -14.11 18.91
C PRO A 469 3.19 -15.30 19.01
N PHE A 470 3.36 -16.07 17.93
CA PHE A 470 4.25 -17.23 17.87
C PHE A 470 5.22 -17.10 16.71
N ALA A 471 6.36 -17.82 16.78
CA ALA A 471 7.32 -17.88 15.69
C ALA A 471 6.71 -18.54 14.43
N ALA A 472 5.89 -19.58 14.63
CA ALA A 472 4.93 -20.15 13.67
C ALA A 472 3.80 -20.85 14.42
N ALA A 473 2.61 -20.95 13.85
CA ALA A 473 1.51 -21.70 14.47
C ALA A 473 1.78 -23.21 14.40
N ARG A 474 1.24 -23.96 15.36
CA ARG A 474 1.06 -25.42 15.18
C ARG A 474 -0.16 -25.66 14.29
N PRO A 475 -0.18 -26.74 13.48
CA PRO A 475 -1.32 -27.05 12.63
C PRO A 475 -2.65 -27.08 13.40
N GLY A 476 -3.64 -26.34 12.92
CA GLY A 476 -4.96 -26.19 13.54
C GLY A 476 -5.00 -25.32 14.80
N LYS A 477 -3.90 -24.63 15.14
CA LYS A 477 -3.77 -23.77 16.33
C LYS A 477 -3.43 -22.31 15.97
N TYR A 478 -3.79 -21.87 14.77
CA TYR A 478 -3.69 -20.46 14.40
C TYR A 478 -4.85 -19.68 15.03
N ASP A 479 -4.73 -19.37 16.32
CA ASP A 479 -5.84 -18.82 17.10
C ASP A 479 -5.92 -17.27 17.09
N TYR A 480 -4.89 -16.56 16.59
CA TYR A 480 -4.83 -15.11 16.69
C TYR A 480 -4.11 -14.40 15.52
N THR A 481 -4.79 -13.43 14.92
CA THR A 481 -4.35 -12.62 13.77
C THR A 481 -4.23 -11.11 14.07
N GLY A 482 -4.53 -10.67 15.30
CA GLY A 482 -4.67 -9.24 15.62
C GLY A 482 -3.39 -8.43 15.37
N TYR A 483 -2.23 -9.01 15.66
CA TYR A 483 -0.91 -8.41 15.41
C TYR A 483 -0.67 -8.01 13.96
N SER A 484 -1.31 -8.65 12.97
CA SER A 484 -1.18 -8.24 11.58
C SER A 484 -2.38 -7.43 11.09
N MET A 485 -3.60 -7.77 11.54
CA MET A 485 -4.85 -7.18 11.05
C MET A 485 -4.97 -5.67 11.31
N PHE A 486 -4.46 -5.16 12.43
CA PHE A 486 -4.61 -3.74 12.78
C PHE A 486 -3.99 -2.84 11.69
N SER A 487 -2.86 -3.24 11.09
CA SER A 487 -2.18 -2.45 10.07
C SER A 487 -2.95 -2.44 8.75
N ASN A 488 -3.76 -3.48 8.48
CA ASN A 488 -4.71 -3.48 7.37
C ASN A 488 -5.82 -2.45 7.62
N GLY A 489 -6.41 -2.48 8.82
CA GLY A 489 -7.46 -1.54 9.21
C GLY A 489 -7.00 -0.07 9.17
N LEU A 490 -5.74 0.18 9.53
CA LEU A 490 -5.10 1.50 9.42
C LEU A 490 -4.61 1.83 8.01
N ASP A 491 -4.45 0.81 7.16
CA ASP A 491 -3.78 0.84 5.86
C ASP A 491 -2.29 1.27 5.91
N TYR A 492 -1.61 0.94 7.01
CA TYR A 492 -0.17 1.22 7.15
C TYR A 492 0.68 0.23 6.36
N SER A 493 1.78 0.73 5.81
CA SER A 493 2.83 -0.11 5.22
C SER A 493 3.55 -0.88 6.33
N SER A 494 3.84 -2.15 6.10
CA SER A 494 4.51 -3.01 7.08
C SER A 494 5.51 -3.94 6.41
N VAL A 495 6.72 -3.98 6.94
CA VAL A 495 7.81 -4.85 6.49
C VAL A 495 8.13 -5.88 7.56
N VAL A 496 8.10 -7.15 7.20
CA VAL A 496 8.62 -8.24 8.02
C VAL A 496 10.09 -8.46 7.74
N LEU A 497 10.84 -8.75 8.80
CA LEU A 497 12.24 -9.16 8.75
C LEU A 497 12.51 -10.33 9.72
N PRO A 498 13.38 -11.28 9.34
CA PRO A 498 13.91 -12.27 10.27
C PRO A 498 14.86 -11.61 11.28
N VAL A 499 14.80 -12.02 12.55
CA VAL A 499 15.58 -11.41 13.64
C VAL A 499 16.51 -12.41 14.33
N THR A 500 15.99 -13.58 14.66
CA THR A 500 16.74 -14.62 15.39
C THR A 500 16.14 -16.00 15.09
N HIS A 501 16.66 -17.04 15.73
CA HIS A 501 16.08 -18.38 15.74
C HIS A 501 15.69 -18.73 17.18
N CYS A 502 14.65 -19.53 17.34
CA CYS A 502 14.26 -20.14 18.62
C CYS A 502 15.43 -20.96 19.19
N ASP A 503 15.58 -20.94 20.51
CA ASP A 503 16.62 -21.64 21.26
C ASP A 503 16.00 -22.31 22.48
N LEU A 504 16.05 -23.65 22.53
CA LEU A 504 15.45 -24.43 23.62
C LEU A 504 16.00 -24.11 25.01
N ASN A 505 17.20 -23.54 25.12
CA ASN A 505 17.84 -23.25 26.41
C ASN A 505 17.53 -21.83 26.91
N VAL A 506 17.00 -20.96 26.05
CA VAL A 506 16.75 -19.55 26.34
C VAL A 506 15.24 -19.25 26.33
N ASP A 507 14.52 -19.82 25.37
CA ASP A 507 13.10 -19.58 25.17
C ASP A 507 12.26 -20.56 25.99
N LEU A 508 12.39 -20.51 27.31
CA LEU A 508 11.70 -21.46 28.19
C LEU A 508 10.22 -21.09 28.35
N PHE A 509 9.36 -22.11 28.40
CA PHE A 509 7.95 -21.94 28.77
C PHE A 509 7.86 -21.47 30.23
N ASP A 510 7.15 -20.38 30.47
CA ASP A 510 6.87 -19.87 31.82
C ASP A 510 5.54 -20.46 32.34
N PRO A 511 5.58 -21.37 33.33
CA PRO A 511 4.38 -21.97 33.92
C PRO A 511 3.63 -21.00 34.84
N ASP A 512 4.27 -19.94 35.33
CA ASP A 512 3.69 -18.95 36.25
C ASP A 512 3.09 -17.74 35.50
N TYR A 513 3.08 -17.80 34.16
CA TYR A 513 2.47 -16.79 33.30
C TYR A 513 0.99 -16.56 33.66
N VAL A 514 0.60 -15.29 33.79
CA VAL A 514 -0.78 -14.88 34.06
C VAL A 514 -1.43 -14.38 32.76
N PRO A 515 -2.34 -15.15 32.16
CA PRO A 515 -2.99 -14.77 30.90
C PRO A 515 -3.88 -13.54 31.04
N LEU A 516 -3.89 -12.71 30.01
CA LEU A 516 -4.76 -11.54 29.90
C LEU A 516 -6.23 -11.94 29.74
N ASN A 517 -6.49 -13.07 29.09
CA ASN A 517 -7.81 -13.64 28.85
C ASN A 517 -7.69 -15.11 28.39
N SER A 518 -8.82 -15.76 28.10
CA SER A 518 -8.85 -17.18 27.71
C SER A 518 -8.23 -17.47 26.35
N LEU A 519 -8.23 -16.51 25.41
CA LEU A 519 -7.57 -16.65 24.12
C LEU A 519 -6.04 -16.63 24.30
N ASP A 520 -5.55 -15.67 25.07
CA ASP A 520 -4.15 -15.56 25.45
C ASP A 520 -3.63 -16.81 26.16
N GLU A 521 -4.42 -17.37 27.10
CA GLU A 521 -4.07 -18.62 27.78
C GLU A 521 -3.91 -19.79 26.79
N ARG A 522 -4.82 -19.93 25.82
CA ARG A 522 -4.73 -20.98 24.79
C ARG A 522 -3.51 -20.81 23.91
N VAL A 523 -3.24 -19.57 23.47
CA VAL A 523 -2.07 -19.26 22.66
C VAL A 523 -0.80 -19.56 23.47
N TRP A 524 -0.67 -19.06 24.70
CA TRP A 524 0.50 -19.30 25.55
C TRP A 524 0.79 -20.80 25.73
N LYS A 525 -0.24 -21.58 26.09
CA LYS A 525 -0.15 -23.04 26.28
C LYS A 525 0.14 -23.82 25.00
N SER A 526 0.10 -23.19 23.82
CA SER A 526 0.46 -23.86 22.56
C SER A 526 1.97 -23.97 22.34
N TYR A 527 2.77 -23.14 23.06
CA TYR A 527 4.21 -23.08 22.95
C TYR A 527 4.89 -24.36 23.45
N ASP A 528 5.96 -24.76 22.76
CA ASP A 528 6.75 -25.97 23.04
C ASP A 528 8.20 -25.68 22.66
N ALA A 529 9.11 -25.57 23.63
CA ALA A 529 10.47 -25.14 23.35
C ALA A 529 11.25 -26.14 22.49
N GLU A 530 11.06 -27.45 22.71
CA GLU A 530 11.74 -28.50 21.94
C GLU A 530 11.26 -28.54 20.49
N LEU A 531 9.94 -28.43 20.29
CA LEU A 531 9.36 -28.42 18.95
C LEU A 531 9.86 -27.24 18.12
N TYR A 532 10.10 -26.08 18.75
CA TYR A 532 10.45 -24.85 18.03
C TYR A 532 11.95 -24.64 17.85
N ASP A 533 12.82 -25.45 18.47
CA ASP A 533 14.27 -25.23 18.45
C ASP A 533 14.83 -25.03 17.02
N GLY A 534 15.64 -23.98 16.84
CA GLY A 534 16.22 -23.61 15.55
C GLY A 534 15.24 -23.05 14.52
N HIS A 535 13.96 -22.86 14.83
CA HIS A 535 12.98 -22.23 13.94
C HIS A 535 13.18 -20.71 13.85
N PRO A 536 13.04 -20.07 12.67
CA PRO A 536 13.19 -18.62 12.53
C PRO A 536 12.12 -17.84 13.31
N VAL A 537 12.50 -16.65 13.76
CA VAL A 537 11.61 -15.69 14.41
C VAL A 537 11.62 -14.38 13.63
N GLY A 538 10.46 -13.99 13.11
CA GLY A 538 10.26 -12.73 12.39
C GLY A 538 9.49 -11.70 13.19
N LEU A 539 9.83 -10.43 13.01
CA LEU A 539 9.06 -9.28 13.51
C LEU A 539 8.58 -8.43 12.33
N GLN A 540 7.70 -7.46 12.60
CA GLN A 540 7.34 -6.44 11.63
C GLN A 540 7.70 -5.03 12.10
N ILE A 541 8.05 -4.18 11.13
CA ILE A 541 8.25 -2.75 11.26
C ILE A 541 7.14 -2.07 10.48
N ILE A 542 6.33 -1.27 11.17
CA ILE A 542 5.18 -0.57 10.61
C ILE A 542 5.58 0.90 10.40
N GLY A 543 5.41 1.37 9.17
CA GLY A 543 5.67 2.76 8.76
C GLY A 543 4.38 3.53 8.56
N ASP A 544 4.47 4.85 8.68
CA ASP A 544 3.34 5.76 8.52
C ASP A 544 2.93 5.98 7.05
N MET A 545 1.63 6.13 6.82
CA MET A 545 0.95 6.51 5.59
C MET A 545 1.10 8.00 5.23
N THR A 546 1.33 8.88 6.21
CA THR A 546 1.02 10.32 6.06
C THR A 546 2.10 11.20 5.42
N LYS A 547 3.15 10.62 4.80
CA LYS A 547 4.00 11.39 3.87
C LYS A 547 3.31 11.53 2.51
N ASP A 548 2.27 12.37 2.50
CA ASP A 548 1.37 12.80 1.41
C ASP A 548 2.13 13.10 0.10
N SER A 549 1.58 12.63 -1.01
CA SER A 549 2.21 12.61 -2.34
C SER A 549 1.62 13.54 -3.39
N MET A 550 0.71 14.46 -3.03
CA MET A 550 0.21 15.47 -3.99
C MET A 550 0.94 16.81 -3.92
N ALA A 551 1.73 17.04 -2.87
CA ALA A 551 2.65 18.17 -2.82
C ALA A 551 3.93 17.80 -3.60
N ARG A 552 4.16 18.45 -4.75
CA ARG A 552 5.43 18.30 -5.50
C ARG A 552 6.65 18.79 -4.70
N PHE A 553 6.41 19.60 -3.66
CA PHE A 553 7.37 20.08 -2.68
C PHE A 553 6.65 20.06 -1.32
N ASP A 554 7.01 19.13 -0.45
CA ASP A 554 6.26 18.85 0.78
C ASP A 554 7.00 19.36 2.02
N THR A 555 8.34 19.37 1.99
CA THR A 555 9.16 19.84 3.11
C THR A 555 9.56 21.30 2.98
N PRO A 556 9.82 22.02 4.11
CA PRO A 556 10.37 23.37 4.07
C PRO A 556 11.64 23.50 3.23
N ASP A 557 12.49 22.46 3.18
CA ASP A 557 13.72 22.45 2.39
C ASP A 557 13.44 22.39 0.88
N GLU A 558 12.52 21.52 0.46
CA GLU A 558 12.08 21.42 -0.94
C GLU A 558 11.40 22.71 -1.41
N VAL A 559 10.51 23.26 -0.59
CA VAL A 559 9.84 24.54 -0.85
C VAL A 559 10.87 25.68 -0.87
N THR A 560 11.87 25.65 0.02
CA THR A 560 12.98 26.61 0.03
C THR A 560 13.80 26.54 -1.26
N VAL A 561 14.16 25.36 -1.75
CA VAL A 561 14.90 25.20 -3.02
C VAL A 561 14.09 25.73 -4.20
N PHE A 562 12.80 25.40 -4.25
CA PHE A 562 11.91 25.89 -5.31
C PHE A 562 11.78 27.41 -5.29
N LEU A 563 11.44 28.00 -4.14
CA LEU A 563 11.26 29.44 -3.98
C LEU A 563 12.59 30.20 -4.13
N THR A 564 13.72 29.64 -3.71
CA THR A 564 15.06 30.22 -3.97
C THR A 564 15.35 30.27 -5.46
N THR A 565 15.03 29.21 -6.20
CA THR A 565 15.20 29.18 -7.66
C THR A 565 14.29 30.21 -8.33
N PHE A 566 13.06 30.35 -7.86
CA PHE A 566 12.10 31.35 -8.33
C PHE A 566 12.60 32.78 -8.10
N VAL A 567 13.08 33.09 -6.89
CA VAL A 567 13.69 34.39 -6.56
C VAL A 567 14.94 34.67 -7.38
N ASN A 568 15.82 33.67 -7.56
CA ASN A 568 17.04 33.83 -8.35
C ASN A 568 16.76 34.08 -9.85
N ARG A 569 15.55 33.77 -10.34
CA ARG A 569 15.10 34.11 -11.70
C ARG A 569 14.48 35.51 -11.81
N GLY A 570 14.48 36.28 -10.73
CA GLY A 570 14.01 37.67 -10.71
C GLY A 570 12.54 37.83 -10.34
N TYR A 571 11.87 36.77 -9.87
CA TYR A 571 10.47 36.84 -9.47
C TYR A 571 10.32 36.79 -7.94
N ASN A 572 9.33 37.48 -7.37
CA ASN A 572 9.16 37.52 -5.91
C ASN A 572 7.71 37.43 -5.43
N GLN A 573 6.71 37.47 -6.30
CA GLN A 573 5.30 37.40 -5.90
C GLN A 573 4.78 35.95 -5.90
N VAL A 574 4.15 35.54 -4.81
CA VAL A 574 3.62 34.18 -4.60
C VAL A 574 2.18 34.24 -4.14
N ASP A 575 1.30 33.60 -4.90
CA ASP A 575 -0.10 33.39 -4.53
C ASP A 575 -0.29 32.02 -3.87
N THR A 576 -0.77 32.00 -2.63
CA THR A 576 -1.08 30.79 -1.85
C THR A 576 -2.53 30.79 -1.38
N SER A 577 -2.95 29.73 -0.70
CA SER A 577 -4.25 29.66 -0.03
C SER A 577 -4.28 28.50 0.95
N ARG A 578 -5.06 28.67 2.02
CA ARG A 578 -5.44 27.58 2.93
C ARG A 578 -6.20 26.45 2.24
N MET A 579 -6.79 26.69 1.07
CA MET A 579 -7.57 25.70 0.32
C MET A 579 -6.78 24.98 -0.77
N TYR A 580 -5.55 25.40 -1.08
CA TYR A 580 -4.81 24.87 -2.23
C TYR A 580 -4.31 23.44 -2.07
N SER A 581 -4.34 22.85 -0.88
CA SER A 581 -4.00 21.43 -0.67
C SER A 581 -5.27 20.64 -0.34
N PRO A 582 -6.02 20.10 -1.33
CA PRO A 582 -7.32 19.45 -1.08
C PRO A 582 -7.24 18.24 -0.14
N GLN A 583 -6.10 17.56 -0.13
CA GLN A 583 -5.84 16.38 0.70
C GLN A 583 -5.16 16.72 2.04
N ALA A 584 -4.66 17.96 2.18
CA ALA A 584 -4.10 18.50 3.41
C ALA A 584 -4.46 19.99 3.57
N PRO A 585 -5.75 20.33 3.78
CA PRO A 585 -6.16 21.74 3.87
C PRO A 585 -5.35 22.49 4.94
N ARG A 586 -5.10 23.78 4.69
CA ARG A 586 -4.35 24.72 5.56
C ARG A 586 -2.84 24.49 5.63
N SER A 587 -2.28 23.58 4.84
CA SER A 587 -0.84 23.26 4.87
C SER A 587 0.05 24.16 3.99
N SER A 588 -0.51 24.87 3.00
CA SER A 588 0.28 25.67 2.04
C SER A 588 1.01 26.86 2.70
N GLU A 589 0.29 27.62 3.52
CA GLU A 589 0.84 28.80 4.22
C GLU A 589 1.95 28.45 5.23
N PRO A 590 1.78 27.46 6.14
CA PRO A 590 2.86 27.03 7.03
C PRO A 590 4.13 26.61 6.29
N ARG A 591 4.00 25.97 5.12
CA ARG A 591 5.16 25.55 4.31
C ARG A 591 5.93 26.74 3.76
N VAL A 592 5.23 27.76 3.24
CA VAL A 592 5.87 29.01 2.79
C VAL A 592 6.52 29.73 3.96
N GLY A 593 5.80 29.84 5.09
CA GLY A 593 6.28 30.52 6.31
C GLY A 593 7.45 29.82 7.01
N ALA A 594 7.67 28.53 6.75
CA ALA A 594 8.82 27.79 7.25
C ALA A 594 10.11 28.02 6.44
N THR A 595 10.03 28.64 5.25
CA THR A 595 11.21 28.81 4.38
C THR A 595 12.12 29.95 4.82
N SER A 596 13.42 29.81 4.53
CA SER A 596 14.42 30.88 4.77
C SER A 596 14.32 32.04 3.78
N ILE A 597 13.55 31.88 2.69
CA ILE A 597 13.44 32.85 1.61
C ILE A 597 12.14 33.68 1.68
N LYS A 598 11.23 33.36 2.62
CA LYS A 598 9.92 34.04 2.78
C LYS A 598 10.03 35.56 2.86
N ASP A 599 11.07 36.06 3.52
CA ASP A 599 11.30 37.50 3.73
C ASP A 599 11.69 38.24 2.45
N LYS A 600 11.93 37.52 1.34
CA LYS A 600 12.16 38.06 0.00
C LYS A 600 10.93 37.95 -0.90
N LEU A 601 9.81 37.42 -0.39
CA LEU A 601 8.59 37.20 -1.16
C LEU A 601 7.54 38.27 -0.86
N VAL A 602 6.77 38.60 -1.88
CA VAL A 602 5.50 39.33 -1.79
C VAL A 602 4.41 38.26 -1.78
N ILE A 603 3.69 38.12 -0.67
CA ILE A 603 2.80 36.97 -0.46
C ILE A 603 1.35 37.39 -0.51
N ASP A 604 0.61 36.79 -1.43
CA ASP A 604 -0.84 36.91 -1.56
C ASP A 604 -1.49 35.63 -1.00
N THR A 605 -2.61 35.76 -0.29
CA THR A 605 -3.39 34.61 0.17
C THR A 605 -4.89 34.90 0.17
N LYS A 606 -5.69 33.95 0.67
CA LYS A 606 -7.13 33.99 0.56
C LYS A 606 -7.81 33.48 1.82
N VAL A 607 -8.89 34.14 2.19
CA VAL A 607 -9.84 33.69 3.20
C VAL A 607 -10.43 32.36 2.75
N THR A 608 -10.55 31.42 3.68
CA THR A 608 -11.25 30.16 3.44
C THR A 608 -12.73 30.44 3.13
N SER A 609 -13.12 30.35 1.86
CA SER A 609 -14.50 30.47 1.39
C SER A 609 -15.20 29.10 1.23
N ASN A 610 -16.51 29.11 0.97
CA ASN A 610 -17.34 27.93 0.62
C ASN A 610 -17.79 27.06 1.82
N ILE A 611 -17.92 27.68 2.99
CA ILE A 611 -18.64 27.15 4.17
C ILE A 611 -19.67 28.20 4.61
N PRO A 612 -20.80 27.82 5.23
CA PRO A 612 -21.79 28.80 5.70
C PRO A 612 -21.16 29.81 6.65
N SER A 613 -21.49 31.09 6.48
CA SER A 613 -21.03 32.18 7.33
C SER A 613 -19.52 32.43 7.30
N ALA A 614 -18.82 31.94 6.26
CA ALA A 614 -17.40 32.15 6.05
C ALA A 614 -17.04 33.64 6.00
N HIS A 615 -17.93 34.46 5.42
CA HIS A 615 -17.67 35.89 5.20
C HIS A 615 -18.26 36.80 6.28
N THR A 616 -18.62 36.25 7.44
CA THR A 616 -18.97 37.09 8.60
C THR A 616 -17.75 37.86 9.09
N THR A 617 -17.97 39.03 9.68
CA THR A 617 -16.84 39.91 10.06
C THR A 617 -15.84 39.20 10.98
N ALA A 618 -16.34 38.41 11.94
CA ALA A 618 -15.51 37.67 12.89
C ALA A 618 -14.67 36.59 12.20
N ASN A 619 -15.24 35.84 11.27
CA ASN A 619 -14.56 34.72 10.61
C ASN A 619 -13.49 35.20 9.64
N VAL A 620 -13.75 36.26 8.88
CA VAL A 620 -12.76 36.85 7.97
C VAL A 620 -11.53 37.34 8.74
N LEU A 621 -11.73 38.07 9.84
CA LEU A 621 -10.64 38.55 10.69
C LEU A 621 -9.84 37.41 11.31
N ALA A 622 -10.52 36.36 11.81
CA ALA A 622 -9.88 35.19 12.38
C ALA A 622 -9.04 34.41 11.35
N GLU A 623 -9.51 34.30 10.11
CA GLU A 623 -8.75 33.67 9.03
C GLU A 623 -7.51 34.49 8.65
N ILE A 624 -7.62 35.82 8.54
CA ILE A 624 -6.48 36.70 8.27
C ILE A 624 -5.40 36.56 9.36
N ASP A 625 -5.80 36.54 10.64
CA ASP A 625 -4.88 36.36 11.77
C ASP A 625 -4.18 35.00 11.70
N ALA A 626 -4.93 33.94 11.37
CA ALA A 626 -4.38 32.61 11.22
C ALA A 626 -3.43 32.49 10.02
N SER A 627 -3.68 33.19 8.92
CA SER A 627 -2.80 33.24 7.75
C SER A 627 -1.50 33.96 8.06
N LEU A 628 -1.54 35.09 8.78
CA LEU A 628 -0.35 35.82 9.24
C LEU A 628 0.53 34.94 10.16
N GLU A 629 -0.09 34.24 11.11
CA GLU A 629 0.60 33.31 12.01
C GLU A 629 1.27 32.17 11.23
N ALA A 630 0.53 31.53 10.31
CA ALA A 630 1.02 30.42 9.52
C ALA A 630 2.18 30.83 8.59
N LEU A 631 2.06 31.99 7.93
CA LEU A 631 3.08 32.54 7.03
C LEU A 631 4.27 33.13 7.77
N LYS A 632 4.14 33.40 9.08
CA LYS A 632 5.14 34.09 9.91
C LYS A 632 5.56 35.44 9.32
N ILE A 633 4.58 36.19 8.81
CA ILE A 633 4.73 37.55 8.28
C ILE A 633 3.86 38.52 9.06
N LYS A 634 4.18 39.82 8.97
CA LYS A 634 3.44 40.88 9.70
C LYS A 634 2.31 41.50 8.88
N GLN A 635 2.37 41.36 7.56
CA GLN A 635 1.41 41.93 6.62
C GLN A 635 1.33 41.03 5.38
N ILE A 636 0.11 40.75 4.93
CA ILE A 636 -0.17 40.07 3.66
C ILE A 636 -0.24 41.13 2.54
N ASN A 637 0.30 40.85 1.37
CA ASN A 637 0.25 41.80 0.24
C ASN A 637 -1.17 41.92 -0.30
N ILE A 638 -1.78 40.84 -0.78
CA ILE A 638 -3.19 40.79 -1.16
C ILE A 638 -3.91 39.68 -0.39
N GLU A 639 -5.02 40.04 0.27
CA GLU A 639 -5.99 39.07 0.80
C GLU A 639 -7.22 38.99 -0.10
N TYR A 640 -7.51 37.82 -0.65
CA TYR A 640 -8.72 37.61 -1.46
C TYR A 640 -9.88 37.03 -0.64
N LEU A 641 -11.10 37.50 -0.91
CA LEU A 641 -12.28 36.67 -0.74
C LEU A 641 -12.30 35.63 -1.87
N HIS A 642 -12.01 34.36 -1.56
CA HIS A 642 -11.68 33.33 -2.54
C HIS A 642 -12.85 32.94 -3.47
N VAL A 643 -14.05 32.78 -2.90
CA VAL A 643 -15.32 32.47 -3.59
C VAL A 643 -16.45 33.17 -2.82
N PRO A 644 -17.50 33.70 -3.48
CA PRO A 644 -18.62 34.36 -2.79
C PRO A 644 -19.35 33.46 -1.79
N ASP A 645 -19.49 33.95 -0.55
CA ASP A 645 -20.45 33.44 0.44
C ASP A 645 -21.75 34.24 0.32
N ARG A 646 -22.68 33.75 -0.50
CA ARG A 646 -23.98 34.40 -0.75
C ARG A 646 -24.95 34.28 0.44
N GLY A 647 -24.60 33.50 1.47
CA GLY A 647 -25.39 33.36 2.69
C GLY A 647 -25.13 34.49 3.69
N THR A 648 -24.04 35.23 3.54
CA THR A 648 -23.67 36.34 4.41
C THR A 648 -23.80 37.67 3.67
N PRO A 649 -24.38 38.72 4.30
CA PRO A 649 -24.38 40.06 3.70
C PRO A 649 -22.97 40.52 3.36
N PHE A 650 -22.75 40.98 2.11
CA PHE A 650 -21.42 41.43 1.66
C PHE A 650 -20.82 42.55 2.52
N GLU A 651 -21.66 43.35 3.18
CA GLU A 651 -21.23 44.38 4.13
C GLU A 651 -20.36 43.82 5.26
N GLU A 652 -20.64 42.62 5.77
CA GLU A 652 -19.83 42.01 6.82
C GLU A 652 -18.38 41.76 6.39
N ALA A 653 -18.20 41.30 5.15
CA ALA A 653 -16.88 41.07 4.57
C ALA A 653 -16.15 42.39 4.31
N CYS A 654 -16.86 43.42 3.82
CA CYS A 654 -16.31 44.76 3.63
C CYS A 654 -15.82 45.36 4.96
N VAL A 655 -16.58 45.22 6.05
CA VAL A 655 -16.19 45.68 7.39
C VAL A 655 -14.90 44.99 7.84
N ALA A 656 -14.79 43.66 7.65
CA ALA A 656 -13.60 42.93 8.04
C ALA A 656 -12.36 43.33 7.22
N MET A 657 -12.50 43.46 5.90
CA MET A 657 -11.40 43.84 5.01
C MET A 657 -10.92 45.28 5.26
N ASP A 658 -11.84 46.23 5.46
CA ASP A 658 -11.48 47.60 5.83
C ASP A 658 -10.75 47.65 7.18
N ARG A 659 -11.23 46.88 8.17
CA ARG A 659 -10.57 46.79 9.47
C ARG A 659 -9.18 46.18 9.36
N ALA A 660 -9.02 45.05 8.67
CA ALA A 660 -7.71 44.42 8.48
C ALA A 660 -6.73 45.34 7.73
N TYR A 661 -7.21 46.09 6.73
CA TYR A 661 -6.42 47.08 6.02
C TYR A 661 -5.97 48.22 6.96
N ARG A 662 -6.89 48.80 7.75
CA ARG A 662 -6.57 49.89 8.69
C ARG A 662 -5.67 49.44 9.85
N GLU A 663 -5.76 48.18 10.25
CA GLU A 663 -4.87 47.54 11.23
C GLU A 663 -3.49 47.21 10.63
N GLY A 664 -3.28 47.39 9.32
CA GLY A 664 -2.03 47.10 8.63
C GLY A 664 -1.74 45.61 8.44
N LYS A 665 -2.75 44.75 8.61
CA LYS A 665 -2.63 43.29 8.43
C LYS A 665 -2.57 42.88 6.96
N ILE A 666 -3.20 43.67 6.09
CA ILE A 666 -3.20 43.47 4.64
C ILE A 666 -2.86 44.80 3.96
N GLU A 667 -2.12 44.76 2.85
CA GLU A 667 -1.80 45.95 2.07
C GLU A 667 -2.86 46.23 1.01
N HIS A 668 -3.43 45.18 0.42
CA HIS A 668 -4.51 45.22 -0.55
C HIS A 668 -5.51 44.09 -0.27
N TRP A 669 -6.74 44.25 -0.76
CA TRP A 669 -7.71 43.17 -0.74
C TRP A 669 -8.44 43.05 -2.07
N GLY A 670 -8.88 41.83 -2.36
CA GLY A 670 -9.43 41.47 -3.65
C GLY A 670 -10.58 40.50 -3.61
N LEU A 671 -11.20 40.34 -4.78
CA LEU A 671 -12.31 39.43 -5.00
C LEU A 671 -11.88 38.33 -5.97
N CYS A 672 -12.29 37.08 -5.72
CA CYS A 672 -12.07 35.98 -6.64
C CYS A 672 -13.39 35.30 -7.00
N SER A 673 -13.64 35.13 -8.31
CA SER A 673 -14.83 34.44 -8.84
C SER A 673 -16.20 35.07 -8.50
N TYR A 674 -16.25 36.37 -8.19
CA TYR A 674 -17.49 37.14 -8.01
C TYR A 674 -18.06 37.61 -9.36
N SER A 675 -19.39 37.70 -9.50
CA SER A 675 -20.01 38.27 -10.70
C SER A 675 -19.76 39.79 -10.80
N ALA A 676 -19.95 40.37 -11.99
CA ALA A 676 -19.79 41.82 -12.19
C ALA A 676 -20.77 42.63 -11.31
N GLU A 677 -21.99 42.14 -11.14
CA GLU A 677 -23.02 42.75 -10.28
C GLU A 677 -22.64 42.67 -8.80
N GLU A 678 -22.10 41.53 -8.36
CA GLU A 678 -21.63 41.34 -6.99
C GLU A 678 -20.43 42.24 -6.68
N VAL A 679 -19.48 42.37 -7.64
CA VAL A 679 -18.35 43.30 -7.54
C VAL A 679 -18.84 44.74 -7.40
N GLN A 680 -19.78 45.17 -8.25
CA GLN A 680 -20.34 46.53 -8.16
C GLN A 680 -21.09 46.75 -6.85
N SER A 681 -21.84 45.76 -6.36
CA SER A 681 -22.55 45.85 -5.08
C SER A 681 -21.60 46.01 -3.90
N ILE A 682 -20.48 45.26 -3.90
CA ILE A 682 -19.42 45.38 -2.88
C ILE A 682 -18.79 46.78 -2.92
N ILE A 683 -18.53 47.32 -4.11
CA ILE A 683 -18.00 48.67 -4.28
C ILE A 683 -18.97 49.72 -3.75
N ASP A 684 -20.25 49.61 -4.09
CA ASP A 684 -21.29 50.55 -3.64
C ASP A 684 -21.42 50.54 -2.12
N ILE A 685 -21.32 49.36 -1.48
CA ILE A 685 -21.26 49.24 -0.02
C ILE A 685 -20.04 49.97 0.54
N CYS A 686 -18.85 49.75 -0.03
CA CYS A 686 -17.65 50.43 0.43
C CYS A 686 -17.73 51.94 0.27
N GLU A 687 -18.26 52.44 -0.85
CA GLU A 687 -18.43 53.89 -1.09
C GLU A 687 -19.43 54.51 -0.13
N LYS A 688 -20.58 53.86 0.08
CA LYS A 688 -21.62 54.33 0.99
C LYS A 688 -21.13 54.46 2.43
N HIS A 689 -20.28 53.54 2.88
CA HIS A 689 -19.82 53.47 4.27
C HIS A 689 -18.40 54.03 4.48
N GLY A 690 -17.72 54.48 3.42
CA GLY A 690 -16.35 54.99 3.47
C GLY A 690 -15.32 53.92 3.81
N TYR A 691 -15.56 52.67 3.42
CA TYR A 691 -14.62 51.56 3.55
C TYR A 691 -13.60 51.55 2.41
N VAL A 692 -12.43 50.97 2.67
CA VAL A 692 -11.42 50.72 1.64
C VAL A 692 -12.01 49.77 0.58
N LYS A 693 -12.00 50.21 -0.67
CA LYS A 693 -12.50 49.43 -1.82
C LYS A 693 -11.54 48.28 -2.18
N PRO A 694 -12.03 47.16 -2.72
CA PRO A 694 -11.15 46.14 -3.27
C PRO A 694 -10.37 46.73 -4.45
N SER A 695 -9.08 46.46 -4.54
CA SER A 695 -8.19 47.01 -5.58
C SER A 695 -7.81 45.99 -6.65
N VAL A 696 -8.10 44.70 -6.41
CA VAL A 696 -7.73 43.62 -7.31
C VAL A 696 -8.85 42.59 -7.46
N TYR A 697 -8.89 41.94 -8.62
CA TYR A 697 -9.81 40.85 -8.91
C TYR A 697 -9.04 39.68 -9.52
N GLN A 698 -9.25 38.46 -9.02
CA GLN A 698 -8.69 37.24 -9.59
C GLN A 698 -9.79 36.43 -10.29
N GLY A 699 -9.57 36.04 -11.55
CA GLY A 699 -10.58 35.38 -12.36
C GLY A 699 -10.02 34.48 -13.45
N GLN A 700 -10.83 33.51 -13.88
CA GLN A 700 -10.47 32.65 -15.00
C GLN A 700 -10.49 33.47 -16.28
N TYR A 701 -9.38 33.50 -17.01
CA TYR A 701 -9.32 34.17 -18.31
C TYR A 701 -8.34 33.49 -19.24
N ASN A 702 -8.79 33.20 -20.46
CA ASN A 702 -7.98 32.61 -21.52
C ASN A 702 -8.69 32.73 -22.87
N ALA A 703 -8.12 32.16 -23.94
CA ALA A 703 -8.67 32.31 -25.30
C ALA A 703 -10.11 31.77 -25.47
N ILE A 704 -10.61 30.91 -24.57
CA ILE A 704 -12.00 30.42 -24.55
C ILE A 704 -12.85 31.20 -23.55
N VAL A 705 -12.33 31.44 -22.35
CA VAL A 705 -13.06 32.11 -21.26
C VAL A 705 -12.79 33.61 -21.32
N ARG A 706 -13.55 34.30 -22.17
CA ARG A 706 -13.45 35.76 -22.40
C ARG A 706 -14.69 36.55 -22.01
N GLY A 707 -15.69 35.89 -21.41
CA GLY A 707 -16.98 36.51 -21.04
C GLY A 707 -16.82 37.75 -20.16
N GLY A 708 -15.79 37.77 -19.30
CA GLY A 708 -15.46 38.91 -18.45
C GLY A 708 -15.20 40.22 -19.20
N GLU A 709 -14.81 40.20 -20.48
CA GLU A 709 -14.56 41.43 -21.26
C GLU A 709 -15.79 42.32 -21.41
N LYS A 710 -16.99 41.72 -21.43
CA LYS A 710 -18.24 42.45 -21.69
C LYS A 710 -18.83 43.07 -20.43
N GLU A 711 -18.73 42.37 -19.30
CA GLU A 711 -19.48 42.71 -18.09
C GLU A 711 -18.53 43.05 -16.94
N LEU A 712 -17.56 42.18 -16.66
CA LEU A 712 -16.66 42.34 -15.51
C LEU A 712 -15.59 43.40 -15.73
N PHE A 713 -14.85 43.37 -16.84
CA PHE A 713 -13.73 44.28 -17.10
C PHE A 713 -14.16 45.75 -17.15
N PRO A 714 -15.32 46.14 -17.71
CA PRO A 714 -15.82 47.51 -17.59
C PRO A 714 -16.01 47.94 -16.13
N VAL A 715 -16.58 47.07 -15.27
CA VAL A 715 -16.73 47.35 -13.83
C VAL A 715 -15.37 47.50 -13.14
N LEU A 716 -14.43 46.59 -13.41
CA LEU A 716 -13.08 46.65 -12.83
C LEU A 716 -12.35 47.94 -13.25
N ARG A 717 -12.36 48.28 -14.54
CA ARG A 717 -11.72 49.49 -15.09
C ARG A 717 -12.33 50.77 -14.54
N LYS A 718 -13.67 50.85 -14.49
CA LYS A 718 -14.39 52.00 -13.93
C LYS A 718 -13.97 52.28 -12.49
N ASN A 719 -13.66 51.22 -11.74
CA ASN A 719 -13.32 51.30 -10.32
C ASN A 719 -11.82 51.19 -10.02
N GLY A 720 -10.98 51.21 -11.06
CA GLY A 720 -9.51 51.19 -10.91
C GLY A 720 -8.96 49.87 -10.36
N MET A 721 -9.65 48.74 -10.57
CA MET A 721 -9.22 47.43 -10.08
C MET A 721 -8.33 46.70 -11.10
N ALA A 722 -7.24 46.10 -10.61
CA ALA A 722 -6.37 45.24 -11.43
C ALA A 722 -6.95 43.83 -11.59
N PHE A 723 -6.79 43.22 -12.76
CA PHE A 723 -7.26 41.86 -13.04
C PHE A 723 -6.09 40.86 -13.08
N TYR A 724 -6.18 39.82 -12.26
CA TYR A 724 -5.23 38.71 -12.19
C TYR A 724 -5.85 37.47 -12.83
N ALA A 725 -5.38 37.14 -14.03
CA ALA A 725 -5.87 36.00 -14.79
C ALA A 725 -5.31 34.67 -14.26
N PHE A 726 -6.17 33.72 -13.91
CA PHE A 726 -5.78 32.32 -13.74
C PHE A 726 -6.22 31.43 -14.91
N SER A 727 -5.54 30.29 -15.06
CA SER A 727 -5.72 29.34 -16.16
C SER A 727 -5.51 29.92 -17.58
N PRO A 728 -4.43 30.70 -17.83
CA PRO A 728 -4.16 31.24 -19.18
C PRO A 728 -3.93 30.14 -20.23
N ALA A 729 -3.41 28.98 -19.82
CA ALA A 729 -3.24 27.79 -20.67
C ALA A 729 -4.54 26.97 -20.85
N GLY A 730 -5.68 27.45 -20.34
CA GLY A 730 -6.97 26.75 -20.42
C GLY A 730 -6.94 25.38 -19.76
N GLY A 731 -6.16 25.23 -18.67
CA GLY A 731 -5.94 23.96 -18.01
C GLY A 731 -5.09 22.94 -18.79
N GLY A 732 -4.34 23.39 -19.80
CA GLY A 732 -3.59 22.53 -20.74
C GLY A 732 -4.29 22.36 -22.09
N PHE A 733 -5.47 22.96 -22.26
CA PHE A 733 -6.28 22.84 -23.48
C PHE A 733 -5.50 23.36 -24.69
N PHE A 734 -4.90 24.54 -24.57
CA PHE A 734 -4.12 25.16 -25.66
C PHE A 734 -2.77 24.46 -25.89
N ALA A 735 -2.30 23.66 -24.94
CA ALA A 735 -1.14 22.78 -25.09
C ALA A 735 -1.50 21.43 -25.73
N GLY A 736 -2.77 21.20 -26.09
CA GLY A 736 -3.23 19.97 -26.72
C GLY A 736 -3.53 18.82 -25.75
N ASN A 737 -3.56 19.06 -24.43
CA ASN A 737 -3.80 18.01 -23.43
C ASN A 737 -5.18 17.35 -23.57
N HIS A 738 -6.17 18.05 -24.15
CA HIS A 738 -7.49 17.50 -24.48
C HIS A 738 -7.45 16.42 -25.58
N LYS A 739 -6.40 16.41 -26.42
CA LYS A 739 -6.20 15.40 -27.47
C LYS A 739 -5.60 14.10 -26.92
N LYS A 740 -5.09 14.15 -25.69
CA LYS A 740 -4.51 13.03 -24.94
C LYS A 740 -5.09 13.03 -23.53
N ALA A 741 -6.42 13.04 -23.42
CA ALA A 741 -7.11 13.02 -22.15
C ALA A 741 -6.79 11.69 -21.42
N SER A 742 -6.11 11.79 -20.27
CA SER A 742 -5.96 10.66 -19.36
C SER A 742 -7.28 10.39 -18.63
N LYS A 743 -7.64 9.12 -18.45
CA LYS A 743 -8.82 8.71 -17.68
C LYS A 743 -8.68 9.20 -16.23
N GLY A 744 -9.72 9.80 -15.66
CA GLY A 744 -9.70 10.55 -14.38
C GLY A 744 -9.07 11.96 -14.45
N GLY A 745 -8.41 12.31 -15.56
CA GLY A 745 -7.80 13.61 -15.80
C GLY A 745 -8.83 14.69 -16.19
N ARG A 746 -8.36 15.95 -16.21
CA ARG A 746 -9.21 17.15 -16.46
C ARG A 746 -10.07 17.11 -17.71
N TYR A 747 -9.65 16.39 -18.76
CA TYR A 747 -10.37 16.27 -20.04
C TYR A 747 -11.10 14.92 -20.19
N ASP A 748 -11.15 14.10 -19.14
CA ASP A 748 -11.93 12.88 -19.13
C ASP A 748 -13.42 13.18 -18.87
N LYS A 749 -14.27 12.58 -19.70
CA LYS A 749 -15.73 12.70 -19.63
C LYS A 749 -16.32 12.02 -18.39
N THR A 750 -15.55 11.19 -17.69
CA THR A 750 -16.00 10.45 -16.49
C THR A 750 -15.54 11.08 -15.16
N ALA A 751 -14.79 12.19 -15.21
CA ALA A 751 -14.26 12.86 -14.02
C ALA A 751 -15.34 13.63 -13.22
N SER A 752 -15.16 13.70 -11.89
CA SER A 752 -15.96 14.54 -10.99
C SER A 752 -15.88 16.03 -11.37
N PRO A 753 -16.94 16.85 -11.13
CA PRO A 753 -16.92 18.30 -11.39
C PRO A 753 -15.75 19.05 -10.72
N VAL A 754 -15.18 18.49 -9.64
CA VAL A 754 -14.00 19.03 -8.95
C VAL A 754 -12.70 18.72 -9.71
N ALA A 755 -12.56 17.52 -10.30
CA ALA A 755 -11.41 17.12 -11.12
C ALA A 755 -11.38 17.83 -12.49
N GLN A 756 -12.56 18.27 -12.95
CA GLN A 756 -12.70 19.16 -14.11
C GLN A 756 -12.38 20.62 -13.79
N ARG A 757 -12.06 20.98 -12.53
CA ARG A 757 -11.61 22.34 -12.19
C ARG A 757 -10.21 22.61 -12.77
N PRO A 758 -9.96 23.85 -13.22
CA PRO A 758 -8.70 24.22 -13.86
C PRO A 758 -7.46 24.27 -12.96
N GLU A 759 -7.55 23.91 -11.67
CA GLU A 759 -6.42 24.05 -10.74
C GLU A 759 -5.88 22.68 -10.30
N PRO A 760 -4.63 22.33 -10.62
CA PRO A 760 -3.79 21.56 -9.71
C PRO A 760 -3.16 22.51 -8.68
N LEU A 761 -2.64 21.99 -7.57
CA LEU A 761 -1.68 22.70 -6.69
C LEU A 761 -0.69 23.51 -7.54
N LEU A 762 -0.85 24.84 -7.55
CA LEU A 762 0.01 25.79 -8.24
C LEU A 762 0.27 26.89 -7.22
N ILE A 763 1.52 27.04 -6.79
CA ILE A 763 2.03 28.39 -6.60
C ILE A 763 1.80 29.07 -7.96
N THR A 764 0.79 29.93 -8.06
CA THR A 764 0.45 30.56 -9.34
C THR A 764 1.50 31.64 -9.59
N LEU A 765 2.49 31.33 -10.42
CA LEU A 765 3.52 32.28 -10.82
C LEU A 765 2.97 33.17 -11.92
N ALA A 766 2.53 34.36 -11.56
CA ALA A 766 2.16 35.38 -12.54
C ALA A 766 3.43 35.88 -13.23
N ASN A 767 3.55 35.63 -14.54
CA ASN A 767 4.56 36.28 -15.37
C ASN A 767 4.05 37.69 -15.68
N GLN A 768 4.76 38.71 -15.17
CA GLN A 768 4.42 40.10 -15.42
C GLN A 768 4.81 40.47 -16.86
N SER A 769 3.79 40.65 -17.70
CA SER A 769 3.86 41.61 -18.80
C SER A 769 2.61 42.46 -18.69
N SER A 770 2.81 43.70 -18.25
CA SER A 770 1.80 44.76 -18.27
C SER A 770 1.19 44.86 -19.67
N VAL A 771 -0.12 44.76 -19.76
CA VAL A 771 -0.91 45.32 -20.87
C VAL A 771 -1.71 46.48 -20.31
#